data_AF-A0A6A2WW24-F1
#
_entry.id   AF-A0A6A2WW24-F1
#
_cell.length_a   1.000
_cell.length_b   1.000
_cell.length_c   1.000
_cell.angle_alpha   90.00
_cell.angle_beta   90.00
_cell.angle_gamma   90.00
#
_symmetry.space_group_name_H-M   'P 1'
#
loop_
_entity.id
_entity.type
_entity.pdbx_description
1 polymer ?
#
loop_
_entity_poly.entity_id
_entity_poly.type
_entity_poly.pdbx_seq_one_letter_code
_entity_poly.pdbx_strand_id
1 'polypeptide(L)'
;MTTAGIPHSYIPFSLLFFLLSSTLSSSSSSSSSSHLYPGTGTETAEKEGKTRSLHSEILRDEAVARLNDLGKVSDADDYLERTFMSPASVRAGTLIREWMEDAGLRTWFDSMGNLHGRVEGMNPSAQALLIGSHMDTVVDAGIFDGSLGIISAISGLKALKSNGKLGELKRPVISFSDEEGVRFQSTFLGSAAVAGVLPVTALNISDKSGVTLQDVLKGNSIEITEESLLELKYDPASVWGYVELHIEQGPVLEWTGFPLAVVKGIAGQTRMKVTVRGSQGHAGTVPMSMRRDPMAAAAELIVLLECLCKHPREFLSDGGNCNEHTLESLSTSLVCTVGEISTWPSASNVIPGQARNYSVTFTVDLRAIDDVGREAVVYELSNQIYKICDRRSVSCIIERKHDANAVMCDHELSSLLRSAAYTAVQRMTGEIHEEVPLLMSGAGHDAMAISHLTKVGMLFVRCRGGISHSPEEHVLDDDVWAAGLAVLAFLESHILYYLDITLDYFANLKSGVETPNYGWVLLGALLKTRIPSPADDEKKLRAHQFSQGWKRMAEELALDLEELKKLQCIAKRPRILSFIFSEIRNLEKTLKDDANRASPATAPQIPIPIATSAKALVNPALSYVTLALCAIPKLNKEIKPEKCKVIVKPTRVIITLFKACKGNWSDLHYKEDKLKPNLDKERDPMAGIMDLMKNMYEEGDEDMKRTIDKAWTDARYGNTGDSLKGFR
;
A
#
# COMPACT_ATOMS: atom_id res chain seq x y z
N MET A 1 -70.42 -12.00 -19.77
CA MET A 1 -70.72 -11.69 -18.36
C MET A 1 -69.59 -10.78 -17.88
N THR A 2 -69.79 -9.45 -17.81
CA THR A 2 -70.43 -8.68 -16.71
C THR A 2 -69.62 -8.73 -15.42
N THR A 3 -69.17 -7.63 -14.79
CA THR A 3 -69.37 -6.17 -15.05
C THR A 3 -68.24 -5.39 -14.34
N ALA A 4 -67.52 -4.48 -14.99
CA ALA A 4 -67.78 -3.02 -15.13
C ALA A 4 -67.47 -2.18 -13.86
N GLY A 5 -66.59 -1.17 -13.97
CA GLY A 5 -66.10 -0.34 -12.84
C GLY A 5 -65.09 0.77 -13.21
N ILE A 6 -65.43 1.61 -14.18
CA ILE A 6 -64.70 2.82 -14.68
C ILE A 6 -65.56 4.04 -14.23
N PRO A 7 -65.05 5.24 -13.82
CA PRO A 7 -64.18 6.22 -14.55
C PRO A 7 -63.10 6.93 -13.68
N HIS A 8 -62.26 7.92 -14.09
CA HIS A 8 -61.77 8.58 -15.34
C HIS A 8 -60.43 9.32 -14.96
N SER A 9 -59.56 9.91 -15.80
CA SER A 9 -59.61 10.37 -17.21
C SER A 9 -58.20 10.66 -17.81
N TYR A 10 -57.98 10.26 -19.08
CA TYR A 10 -57.10 10.80 -20.17
C TYR A 10 -55.58 11.10 -19.95
N ILE A 11 -54.56 10.62 -20.72
CA ILE A 11 -54.36 10.09 -22.11
C ILE A 11 -54.36 11.22 -23.18
N PRO A 12 -53.45 11.34 -24.21
CA PRO A 12 -52.80 10.32 -25.13
C PRO A 12 -51.27 10.55 -25.43
N PHE A 13 -50.50 9.94 -26.39
CA PHE A 13 -50.57 8.79 -27.35
C PHE A 13 -49.13 8.19 -27.61
N SER A 14 -49.00 7.21 -28.54
CA SER A 14 -47.83 6.48 -29.11
C SER A 14 -46.82 7.31 -29.94
N LEU A 15 -45.58 6.89 -30.33
CA LEU A 15 -44.87 5.59 -30.53
C LEU A 15 -45.06 4.92 -31.93
N LEU A 16 -43.97 4.75 -32.71
CA LEU A 16 -43.89 3.88 -33.92
C LEU A 16 -42.45 3.34 -34.20
N PHE A 17 -42.20 2.66 -35.34
CA PHE A 17 -41.26 1.54 -35.48
C PHE A 17 -40.00 1.73 -36.39
N PHE A 18 -39.06 0.77 -36.31
CA PHE A 18 -37.85 0.55 -37.14
C PHE A 18 -38.14 0.18 -38.62
N LEU A 19 -37.21 0.50 -39.55
CA LEU A 19 -36.37 -0.44 -40.35
C LEU A 19 -35.79 0.17 -41.66
N LEU A 20 -34.52 -0.17 -41.97
CA LEU A 20 -33.83 -0.10 -43.30
C LEU A 20 -33.67 1.30 -43.96
N SER A 21 -32.73 1.54 -44.91
CA SER A 21 -31.65 0.73 -45.51
C SER A 21 -30.47 1.62 -46.01
N SER A 22 -29.43 0.98 -46.53
CA SER A 22 -28.11 1.52 -46.90
C SER A 22 -28.02 2.30 -48.24
N THR A 23 -26.80 2.80 -48.50
CA THR A 23 -26.23 3.36 -49.75
C THR A 23 -26.43 4.86 -50.04
N LEU A 24 -25.30 5.59 -50.11
CA LEU A 24 -24.78 6.06 -51.40
C LEU A 24 -23.27 6.34 -51.29
N SER A 25 -22.60 6.52 -52.43
CA SER A 25 -21.19 6.94 -52.53
C SER A 25 -20.98 7.79 -53.78
N SER A 26 -19.82 8.45 -53.85
CA SER A 26 -19.24 9.16 -55.02
C SER A 26 -19.81 10.52 -55.48
N SER A 27 -19.01 11.56 -55.19
CA SER A 27 -18.42 12.51 -56.17
C SER A 27 -19.15 13.78 -56.68
N SER A 28 -18.31 14.79 -56.95
CA SER A 28 -18.47 15.98 -57.82
C SER A 28 -19.25 17.23 -57.33
N SER A 29 -18.51 18.10 -56.63
CA SER A 29 -18.34 19.55 -56.93
C SER A 29 -19.46 20.37 -57.59
N SER A 30 -19.93 21.40 -56.87
CA SER A 30 -20.28 22.71 -57.46
C SER A 30 -20.04 23.85 -56.44
N SER A 31 -19.52 24.98 -56.88
CA SER A 31 -19.12 26.11 -56.02
C SER A 31 -20.23 27.14 -55.78
N SER A 32 -20.37 27.61 -54.54
CA SER A 32 -21.01 28.89 -54.22
C SER A 32 -20.43 29.49 -52.93
N SER A 33 -20.17 30.79 -52.92
CA SER A 33 -19.43 31.49 -51.85
C SER A 33 -20.29 32.53 -51.12
N SER A 34 -20.30 32.53 -49.77
CA SER A 34 -20.88 33.64 -49.00
C SER A 34 -20.32 33.77 -47.57
N HIS A 35 -19.31 34.64 -47.42
CA HIS A 35 -18.95 35.48 -46.26
C HIS A 35 -18.65 34.89 -44.85
N LEU A 36 -17.81 35.65 -44.14
CA LEU A 36 -17.15 35.31 -42.88
C LEU A 36 -18.08 35.42 -41.65
N TYR A 37 -17.82 34.58 -40.65
CA TYR A 37 -17.58 35.02 -39.27
C TYR A 37 -16.49 34.12 -38.63
N PRO A 38 -15.34 34.68 -38.17
CA PRO A 38 -14.30 33.87 -37.52
C PRO A 38 -14.64 33.61 -36.04
N GLY A 39 -15.23 32.45 -35.74
CA GLY A 39 -15.43 31.98 -34.37
C GLY A 39 -14.15 31.36 -33.81
N THR A 40 -13.52 32.00 -32.83
CA THR A 40 -12.25 31.56 -32.21
C THR A 40 -12.45 30.42 -31.21
N GLY A 41 -13.04 29.31 -31.65
CA GLY A 41 -13.34 28.13 -30.82
C GLY A 41 -13.24 26.78 -31.52
N THR A 42 -12.96 26.74 -32.83
CA THR A 42 -12.78 25.49 -33.58
C THR A 42 -11.35 24.94 -33.45
N GLU A 43 -10.31 25.77 -33.58
CA GLU A 43 -8.91 25.32 -33.54
C GLU A 43 -8.51 24.64 -32.22
N THR A 44 -9.11 25.06 -31.10
CA THR A 44 -8.90 24.43 -29.78
C THR A 44 -9.56 23.05 -29.72
N ALA A 45 -10.84 22.95 -30.11
CA ALA A 45 -11.57 21.69 -30.13
C ALA A 45 -10.97 20.66 -31.12
N GLU A 46 -10.50 21.11 -32.29
CA GLU A 46 -9.80 20.25 -33.25
C GLU A 46 -8.43 19.80 -32.72
N LYS A 47 -7.67 20.66 -32.04
CA LYS A 47 -6.42 20.27 -31.37
C LYS A 47 -6.68 19.28 -30.23
N GLU A 48 -7.64 19.54 -29.35
CA GLU A 48 -7.99 18.64 -28.24
C GLU A 48 -8.47 17.28 -28.75
N GLY A 49 -9.35 17.25 -29.75
CA GLY A 49 -9.79 16.01 -30.40
C GLY A 49 -8.62 15.23 -31.03
N LYS A 50 -7.72 15.92 -31.74
CA LYS A 50 -6.54 15.29 -32.36
C LYS A 50 -5.52 14.78 -31.33
N THR A 51 -5.30 15.52 -30.25
CA THR A 51 -4.45 15.07 -29.13
C THR A 51 -5.08 13.86 -28.41
N ARG A 52 -6.41 13.85 -28.22
CA ARG A 52 -7.12 12.72 -27.60
C ARG A 52 -7.01 11.45 -28.44
N SER A 53 -7.13 11.55 -29.77
CA SER A 53 -6.89 10.44 -30.72
C SER A 53 -5.47 9.88 -30.55
N LEU A 54 -4.47 10.76 -30.63
CA LEU A 54 -3.05 10.39 -30.51
C LEU A 54 -2.71 9.74 -29.16
N HIS A 55 -3.40 10.15 -28.09
CA HIS A 55 -3.28 9.53 -26.77
C HIS A 55 -3.90 8.13 -26.70
N SER A 56 -5.04 7.86 -27.33
CA SER A 56 -5.54 6.47 -27.46
C SER A 56 -4.62 5.61 -28.33
N GLU A 57 -4.11 6.15 -29.43
CA GLU A 57 -3.20 5.46 -30.35
C GLU A 57 -1.90 5.01 -29.63
N ILE A 58 -1.28 5.88 -28.82
CA ILE A 58 -0.02 5.58 -28.11
C ILE A 58 -0.23 4.81 -26.79
N LEU A 59 -1.21 5.23 -25.97
CA LEU A 59 -1.39 4.71 -24.61
C LEU A 59 -2.24 3.44 -24.55
N ARG A 60 -2.97 3.11 -25.62
CA ARG A 60 -3.73 1.86 -25.75
C ARG A 60 -3.25 1.02 -26.91
N ASP A 61 -3.51 1.45 -28.14
CA ASP A 61 -3.44 0.56 -29.31
C ASP A 61 -1.99 0.12 -29.59
N GLU A 62 -1.02 1.04 -29.51
CA GLU A 62 0.41 0.71 -29.59
C GLU A 62 0.91 -0.02 -28.33
N ALA A 63 0.40 0.30 -27.14
CA ALA A 63 0.79 -0.38 -25.90
C ALA A 63 0.38 -1.87 -25.92
N VAL A 64 -0.87 -2.16 -26.31
CA VAL A 64 -1.39 -3.52 -26.48
C VAL A 64 -0.63 -4.25 -27.59
N ALA A 65 -0.30 -3.59 -28.70
CA ALA A 65 0.51 -4.19 -29.75
C ALA A 65 1.91 -4.59 -29.25
N ARG A 66 2.60 -3.71 -28.50
CA ARG A 66 3.91 -3.98 -27.89
C ARG A 66 3.86 -5.12 -26.87
N LEU A 67 2.83 -5.19 -26.03
CA LEU A 67 2.63 -6.32 -25.11
C LEU A 67 2.46 -7.65 -25.87
N ASN A 68 1.64 -7.65 -26.92
CA ASN A 68 1.48 -8.83 -27.79
C ASN A 68 2.77 -9.22 -28.53
N ASP A 69 3.58 -8.26 -28.97
CA ASP A 69 4.87 -8.54 -29.62
C ASP A 69 5.94 -9.04 -28.64
N LEU A 70 5.97 -8.50 -27.41
CA LEU A 70 6.85 -8.97 -26.34
C LEU A 70 6.46 -10.36 -25.83
N GLY A 71 5.15 -10.67 -25.79
CA GLY A 71 4.62 -11.99 -25.45
C GLY A 71 5.01 -13.10 -26.42
N LYS A 72 5.40 -12.76 -27.67
CA LYS A 72 5.93 -13.72 -28.65
C LYS A 72 7.42 -14.03 -28.45
N VAL A 73 8.10 -13.34 -27.52
CA VAL A 73 9.54 -13.52 -27.26
C VAL A 73 9.73 -14.52 -26.13
N SER A 74 9.67 -15.81 -26.48
CA SER A 74 9.86 -16.99 -25.61
C SER A 74 11.07 -17.82 -26.04
N ASP A 75 11.65 -18.62 -25.13
CA ASP A 75 12.60 -19.69 -25.47
C ASP A 75 11.93 -21.07 -25.66
N ALA A 76 10.63 -21.18 -25.37
CA ALA A 76 9.80 -22.33 -25.67
C ALA A 76 8.92 -22.10 -26.91
N ASP A 77 8.58 -23.18 -27.63
CA ASP A 77 7.82 -23.11 -28.88
C ASP A 77 6.30 -22.91 -28.67
N ASP A 78 5.73 -23.58 -27.67
CA ASP A 78 4.26 -23.69 -27.44
C ASP A 78 3.73 -22.78 -26.31
N TYR A 79 4.61 -22.19 -25.49
CA TYR A 79 4.25 -21.40 -24.31
C TYR A 79 5.27 -20.26 -24.06
N LEU A 80 4.94 -19.31 -23.18
CA LEU A 80 5.85 -18.23 -22.80
C LEU A 80 6.74 -18.65 -21.63
N GLU A 81 8.05 -18.68 -21.87
CA GLU A 81 9.11 -18.76 -20.87
C GLU A 81 10.26 -17.86 -21.30
N ARG A 82 10.68 -16.96 -20.40
CA ARG A 82 11.77 -16.01 -20.62
C ARG A 82 12.51 -15.75 -19.32
N THR A 83 13.52 -16.56 -19.02
CA THR A 83 14.25 -16.50 -17.74
C THR A 83 15.52 -15.64 -17.80
N PHE A 84 16.08 -15.24 -16.64
CA PHE A 84 17.28 -14.38 -16.56
C PHE A 84 18.38 -14.75 -17.56
N MET A 85 18.76 -13.78 -18.40
CA MET A 85 19.86 -13.88 -19.36
C MET A 85 19.79 -15.14 -20.25
N SER A 86 18.56 -15.54 -20.58
CA SER A 86 18.26 -16.51 -21.63
C SER A 86 18.30 -15.85 -23.02
N PRO A 87 18.31 -16.63 -24.12
CA PRO A 87 18.24 -16.07 -25.46
C PRO A 87 16.98 -15.23 -25.69
N ALA A 88 15.83 -15.56 -25.10
CA ALA A 88 14.62 -14.73 -25.18
C ALA A 88 14.72 -13.47 -24.33
N SER A 89 15.33 -13.53 -23.14
CA SER A 89 15.58 -12.35 -22.30
C SER A 89 16.41 -11.30 -23.04
N VAL A 90 17.48 -11.71 -23.74
CA VAL A 90 18.29 -10.82 -24.58
C VAL A 90 17.50 -10.25 -25.77
N ARG A 91 16.65 -11.05 -26.43
CA ARG A 91 15.78 -10.56 -27.52
C ARG A 91 14.75 -9.55 -27.02
N ALA A 92 14.14 -9.80 -25.85
CA ALA A 92 13.18 -8.91 -25.22
C ALA A 92 13.81 -7.59 -24.80
N GLY A 93 14.96 -7.62 -24.10
CA GLY A 93 15.71 -6.40 -23.77
C GLY A 93 16.12 -5.60 -25.02
N THR A 94 16.48 -6.27 -26.11
CA THR A 94 16.79 -5.61 -27.40
C THR A 94 15.58 -4.89 -27.97
N LEU A 95 14.39 -5.50 -27.91
CA LEU A 95 13.13 -4.94 -28.40
C LEU A 95 12.62 -3.78 -27.52
N ILE A 96 12.69 -3.93 -26.20
CA ILE A 96 12.34 -2.88 -25.22
C ILE A 96 13.27 -1.67 -25.37
N ARG A 97 14.57 -1.89 -25.66
CA ARG A 97 15.53 -0.82 -25.97
C ARG A 97 15.10 -0.01 -27.21
N GLU A 98 14.67 -0.66 -28.28
CA GLU A 98 14.20 0.04 -29.49
C GLU A 98 12.92 0.86 -29.21
N TRP A 99 12.04 0.32 -28.36
CA TRP A 99 10.84 1.02 -27.89
C TRP A 99 11.14 2.22 -26.97
N MET A 100 12.20 2.15 -26.15
CA MET A 100 12.73 3.29 -25.39
C MET A 100 13.35 4.36 -26.30
N GLU A 101 14.15 3.96 -27.29
CA GLU A 101 14.79 4.88 -28.25
C GLU A 101 13.73 5.61 -29.09
N ASP A 102 12.68 4.91 -29.54
CA ASP A 102 11.49 5.48 -30.16
C ASP A 102 10.71 6.41 -29.21
N ALA A 103 10.60 6.08 -27.91
CA ALA A 103 10.08 7.01 -26.90
C ALA A 103 11.03 8.18 -26.57
N GLY A 104 12.25 8.19 -27.12
CA GLY A 104 13.22 9.30 -27.01
C GLY A 104 14.19 9.23 -25.83
N LEU A 105 14.36 8.06 -25.21
CA LEU A 105 15.30 7.85 -24.12
C LEU A 105 16.70 7.48 -24.65
N ARG A 106 17.74 7.86 -23.92
CA ARG A 106 19.10 7.31 -24.08
C ARG A 106 19.20 6.01 -23.27
N THR A 107 19.59 4.91 -23.92
CA THR A 107 19.58 3.56 -23.34
C THR A 107 20.97 3.01 -23.05
N TRP A 108 21.07 2.08 -22.09
CA TRP A 108 22.23 1.21 -21.89
C TRP A 108 21.83 -0.04 -21.08
N PHE A 109 22.64 -1.10 -21.18
CA PHE A 109 22.60 -2.21 -20.22
C PHE A 109 23.69 -2.02 -19.16
N ASP A 110 23.44 -2.47 -17.93
CA ASP A 110 24.46 -2.50 -16.87
C ASP A 110 25.12 -3.88 -16.71
N SER A 111 26.07 -4.01 -15.77
CA SER A 111 26.84 -5.26 -15.55
C SER A 111 26.05 -6.42 -14.94
N MET A 112 24.79 -6.21 -14.53
CA MET A 112 23.82 -7.28 -14.20
C MET A 112 22.82 -7.52 -15.34
N GLY A 113 22.93 -6.76 -16.43
CA GLY A 113 22.05 -6.86 -17.60
C GLY A 113 20.69 -6.15 -17.42
N ASN A 114 20.52 -5.29 -16.41
CA ASN A 114 19.35 -4.42 -16.33
C ASN A 114 19.31 -3.51 -17.56
N LEU A 115 18.12 -3.27 -18.12
CA LEU A 115 17.95 -2.29 -19.19
C LEU A 115 17.58 -0.93 -18.58
N HIS A 116 18.48 0.03 -18.75
CA HIS A 116 18.28 1.41 -18.34
C HIS A 116 17.87 2.26 -19.55
N GLY A 117 16.91 3.14 -19.33
CA GLY A 117 16.56 4.21 -20.25
C GLY A 117 16.56 5.53 -19.50
N ARG A 118 17.06 6.61 -20.10
CA ARG A 118 17.09 7.93 -19.47
C ARG A 118 16.74 9.05 -20.44
N VAL A 119 15.68 9.78 -20.10
CA VAL A 119 15.51 11.17 -20.54
C VAL A 119 16.36 12.08 -19.64
N GLU A 120 17.06 13.06 -20.21
CA GLU A 120 17.66 14.15 -19.43
C GLU A 120 16.59 15.23 -19.21
N GLY A 121 16.11 15.38 -17.97
CA GLY A 121 15.13 16.40 -17.61
C GLY A 121 15.72 17.82 -17.53
N MET A 122 14.88 18.82 -17.21
CA MET A 122 15.27 20.25 -17.13
C MET A 122 16.52 20.52 -16.26
N ASN A 123 16.80 19.66 -15.28
CA ASN A 123 18.01 19.66 -14.49
C ASN A 123 18.61 18.24 -14.46
N PRO A 124 19.66 17.95 -15.26
CA PRO A 124 20.32 16.64 -15.28
C PRO A 124 20.92 16.18 -13.94
N SER A 125 21.16 17.13 -13.03
CA SER A 125 21.64 16.90 -11.65
C SER A 125 20.52 16.83 -10.61
N ALA A 126 19.24 16.89 -11.02
CA ALA A 126 18.13 16.56 -10.14
C ALA A 126 18.06 15.05 -9.93
N GLN A 127 17.77 14.63 -8.70
CA GLN A 127 17.59 13.22 -8.35
C GLN A 127 16.58 12.56 -9.30
N ALA A 128 16.86 11.34 -9.77
CA ALA A 128 16.01 10.61 -10.69
C ALA A 128 14.69 10.16 -10.05
N LEU A 129 13.66 10.02 -10.88
CA LEU A 129 12.44 9.28 -10.57
C LEU A 129 12.54 7.97 -11.33
N LEU A 130 12.70 6.84 -10.65
CA LEU A 130 12.69 5.56 -11.33
C LEU A 130 11.23 5.16 -11.61
N ILE A 131 10.95 4.71 -12.83
CA ILE A 131 9.71 4.00 -13.15
C ILE A 131 10.16 2.68 -13.77
N GLY A 132 9.67 1.57 -13.22
CA GLY A 132 10.23 0.25 -13.46
C GLY A 132 9.24 -0.88 -13.25
N SER A 133 9.65 -2.04 -13.75
CA SER A 133 9.23 -3.40 -13.38
C SER A 133 10.15 -4.37 -14.14
N HIS A 134 9.82 -5.66 -14.16
CA HIS A 134 10.65 -6.72 -14.73
C HIS A 134 10.24 -7.14 -16.15
N MET A 135 11.15 -7.85 -16.83
CA MET A 135 10.92 -8.38 -18.18
C MET A 135 11.04 -9.90 -18.30
N ASP A 136 11.55 -10.58 -17.29
CA ASP A 136 11.57 -12.04 -17.20
C ASP A 136 10.18 -12.60 -16.81
N THR A 137 10.00 -13.91 -16.91
CA THR A 137 8.73 -14.60 -16.62
C THR A 137 8.95 -15.97 -15.99
N VAL A 138 7.93 -16.49 -15.31
CA VAL A 138 7.76 -17.95 -15.09
C VAL A 138 7.76 -18.75 -16.39
N VAL A 139 7.83 -20.07 -16.21
CA VAL A 139 7.47 -21.08 -17.20
C VAL A 139 5.96 -21.09 -17.37
N ASP A 140 5.46 -21.11 -18.62
CA ASP A 140 4.03 -21.11 -18.96
C ASP A 140 3.30 -19.83 -18.48
N ALA A 141 3.92 -18.67 -18.74
CA ALA A 141 3.50 -17.37 -18.23
C ALA A 141 2.41 -16.66 -19.07
N GLY A 142 1.83 -15.62 -18.46
CA GLY A 142 1.06 -14.59 -19.16
C GLY A 142 1.95 -13.49 -19.77
N ILE A 143 1.32 -12.58 -20.53
CA ILE A 143 2.03 -11.52 -21.29
C ILE A 143 2.04 -10.14 -20.62
N PHE A 144 1.39 -9.99 -19.47
CA PHE A 144 1.20 -8.73 -18.76
C PHE A 144 2.05 -8.63 -17.49
N ASP A 145 2.34 -9.77 -16.84
CA ASP A 145 3.24 -9.84 -15.68
C ASP A 145 4.61 -9.19 -15.97
N GLY A 146 5.01 -8.24 -15.12
CA GLY A 146 6.12 -7.27 -15.29
C GLY A 146 6.02 -6.33 -16.50
N SER A 147 5.80 -6.92 -17.67
CA SER A 147 5.75 -6.34 -19.01
C SER A 147 4.78 -5.16 -19.13
N LEU A 148 3.63 -5.21 -18.44
CA LEU A 148 2.68 -4.09 -18.40
C LEU A 148 3.30 -2.82 -17.81
N GLY A 149 4.07 -2.96 -16.72
CA GLY A 149 4.81 -1.86 -16.10
C GLY A 149 5.79 -1.19 -17.08
N ILE A 150 6.58 -2.02 -17.75
CA ILE A 150 7.54 -1.62 -18.77
C ILE A 150 6.86 -0.84 -19.91
N ILE A 151 5.83 -1.42 -20.53
CA ILE A 151 5.22 -0.84 -21.73
C ILE A 151 4.43 0.43 -21.40
N SER A 152 3.66 0.46 -20.31
CA SER A 152 2.93 1.69 -19.92
C SER A 152 3.88 2.83 -19.55
N ALA A 153 5.03 2.56 -18.91
CA ALA A 153 6.07 3.55 -18.65
C ALA A 153 6.64 4.17 -19.94
N ILE A 154 6.96 3.33 -20.93
CA ILE A 154 7.46 3.77 -22.24
C ILE A 154 6.38 4.55 -23.00
N SER A 155 5.14 4.07 -23.05
CA SER A 155 4.03 4.76 -23.74
C SER A 155 3.70 6.11 -23.11
N GLY A 156 3.76 6.24 -21.78
CA GLY A 156 3.59 7.52 -21.08
C GLY A 156 4.65 8.56 -21.48
N LEU A 157 5.94 8.15 -21.55
CA LEU A 157 7.01 9.02 -22.04
C LEU A 157 6.89 9.32 -23.54
N LYS A 158 6.44 8.37 -24.36
CA LYS A 158 6.17 8.60 -25.80
C LYS A 158 5.05 9.62 -26.02
N ALA A 159 4.00 9.60 -25.20
CA ALA A 159 2.94 10.61 -25.23
C ALA A 159 3.43 12.01 -24.77
N LEU A 160 4.38 12.09 -23.84
CA LEU A 160 5.08 13.35 -23.55
C LEU A 160 5.99 13.80 -24.70
N LYS A 161 6.64 12.88 -25.42
CA LYS A 161 7.46 13.19 -26.61
C LYS A 161 6.61 13.75 -27.75
N SER A 162 5.47 13.12 -28.06
CA SER A 162 4.56 13.61 -29.11
C SER A 162 3.99 14.99 -28.80
N ASN A 163 3.81 15.31 -27.51
CA ASN A 163 3.33 16.62 -27.05
C ASN A 163 4.46 17.65 -26.84
N GLY A 164 5.72 17.30 -27.14
CA GLY A 164 6.89 18.17 -26.94
C GLY A 164 7.34 18.35 -25.48
N LYS A 165 6.59 17.81 -24.51
CA LYS A 165 6.78 17.98 -23.06
C LYS A 165 7.89 17.12 -22.44
N LEU A 166 8.44 16.13 -23.16
CA LEU A 166 9.39 15.16 -22.59
C LEU A 166 10.60 15.82 -21.90
N GLY A 167 11.12 16.93 -22.43
CA GLY A 167 12.24 17.69 -21.84
C GLY A 167 11.85 18.61 -20.66
N GLU A 168 10.55 18.79 -20.39
CA GLU A 168 10.03 19.62 -19.30
C GLU A 168 9.94 18.85 -17.96
N LEU A 169 10.22 17.54 -17.98
CA LEU A 169 10.29 16.72 -16.79
C LEU A 169 11.37 17.25 -15.82
N LYS A 170 11.00 17.40 -14.55
CA LYS A 170 11.87 17.89 -13.47
C LYS A 170 13.03 16.95 -13.14
N ARG A 171 12.93 15.66 -13.51
CA ARG A 171 13.81 14.56 -13.09
C ARG A 171 14.07 13.59 -14.25
N PRO A 172 15.26 12.97 -14.35
CA PRO A 172 15.51 11.81 -15.23
C PRO A 172 14.65 10.59 -14.85
N VAL A 173 14.32 9.71 -15.81
CA VAL A 173 13.36 8.60 -15.63
C VAL A 173 13.73 7.29 -16.35
N ILE A 174 13.47 6.15 -15.68
CA ILE A 174 13.44 4.71 -16.10
C ILE A 174 14.64 3.79 -15.73
N SER A 175 14.32 2.55 -15.31
CA SER A 175 15.19 1.37 -15.14
C SER A 175 14.33 0.09 -15.07
N PHE A 176 14.73 -1.02 -15.71
CA PHE A 176 14.00 -2.31 -15.73
C PHE A 176 14.88 -3.50 -15.37
N SER A 177 14.30 -4.58 -14.82
CA SER A 177 15.05 -5.66 -14.16
C SER A 177 14.55 -7.10 -14.41
N ASP A 178 15.00 -8.01 -13.54
CA ASP A 178 14.67 -9.44 -13.43
C ASP A 178 14.16 -9.72 -12.00
N GLU A 179 12.93 -10.22 -11.88
CA GLU A 179 12.20 -10.38 -10.61
C GLU A 179 12.03 -11.86 -10.24
N GLU A 180 11.54 -12.69 -11.15
CA GLU A 180 10.89 -13.96 -10.82
C GLU A 180 11.85 -15.02 -10.29
N GLY A 181 13.15 -14.88 -10.59
CA GLY A 181 14.21 -15.71 -10.04
C GLY A 181 14.16 -17.18 -10.45
N VAL A 182 13.31 -17.55 -11.41
CA VAL A 182 12.98 -18.92 -11.87
C VAL A 182 14.21 -19.78 -12.15
N ARG A 183 15.27 -19.14 -12.68
CA ARG A 183 16.52 -19.78 -13.08
C ARG A 183 17.42 -20.13 -11.89
N PHE A 184 17.57 -19.20 -10.94
CA PHE A 184 18.54 -19.25 -9.85
C PHE A 184 17.94 -19.49 -8.45
N GLN A 185 16.60 -19.55 -8.34
CA GLN A 185 15.85 -19.62 -7.08
C GLN A 185 16.13 -18.43 -6.14
N SER A 186 16.47 -17.28 -6.73
CA SER A 186 16.71 -16.00 -6.08
C SER A 186 16.01 -14.93 -6.89
N THR A 187 15.03 -14.27 -6.30
CA THR A 187 14.28 -13.17 -6.93
C THR A 187 15.08 -11.86 -6.93
N PHE A 188 14.57 -10.85 -7.63
CA PHE A 188 15.05 -9.46 -7.60
C PHE A 188 16.53 -9.26 -7.99
N LEU A 189 17.11 -10.09 -8.85
CA LEU A 189 18.57 -10.13 -9.02
C LEU A 189 19.16 -8.76 -9.44
N GLY A 190 18.55 -8.12 -10.44
CA GLY A 190 19.05 -6.85 -10.96
C GLY A 190 18.66 -5.64 -10.10
N SER A 191 17.47 -5.64 -9.51
CA SER A 191 16.96 -4.55 -8.65
C SER A 191 17.63 -4.54 -7.29
N ALA A 192 17.96 -5.72 -6.74
CA ALA A 192 18.82 -5.85 -5.56
C ALA A 192 20.25 -5.36 -5.82
N ALA A 193 20.78 -5.49 -7.04
CA ALA A 193 22.08 -4.93 -7.40
C ALA A 193 22.04 -3.39 -7.48
N VAL A 194 21.04 -2.82 -8.17
CA VAL A 194 20.83 -1.35 -8.23
C VAL A 194 20.54 -0.77 -6.84
N ALA A 195 19.88 -1.52 -5.96
CA ALA A 195 19.68 -1.13 -4.57
C ALA A 195 20.88 -1.38 -3.63
N GLY A 196 21.94 -2.05 -4.12
CA GLY A 196 23.14 -2.35 -3.34
C GLY A 196 22.95 -3.39 -2.22
N VAL A 197 21.90 -4.21 -2.30
CA VAL A 197 21.59 -5.28 -1.33
C VAL A 197 21.85 -6.69 -1.85
N LEU A 198 22.11 -6.88 -3.15
CA LEU A 198 22.58 -8.17 -3.68
C LEU A 198 23.97 -8.48 -3.11
N PRO A 199 24.17 -9.58 -2.36
CA PRO A 199 25.48 -9.93 -1.82
C PRO A 199 26.38 -10.46 -2.93
N VAL A 200 27.68 -10.18 -2.87
CA VAL A 200 28.67 -10.66 -3.85
C VAL A 200 28.67 -12.19 -4.00
N THR A 201 28.30 -12.93 -2.96
CA THR A 201 28.12 -14.39 -3.01
C THR A 201 27.03 -14.85 -4.00
N ALA A 202 26.10 -13.98 -4.41
CA ALA A 202 25.09 -14.27 -5.41
C ALA A 202 25.68 -14.65 -6.77
N LEU A 203 26.85 -14.10 -7.13
CA LEU A 203 27.58 -14.43 -8.37
C LEU A 203 27.93 -15.93 -8.48
N ASN A 204 28.01 -16.62 -7.34
CA ASN A 204 28.32 -18.05 -7.24
C ASN A 204 27.06 -18.94 -7.12
N ILE A 205 25.85 -18.38 -7.15
CA ILE A 205 24.62 -19.19 -7.17
C ILE A 205 24.55 -19.89 -8.53
N SER A 206 24.25 -21.19 -8.52
CA SER A 206 24.13 -22.01 -9.73
C SER A 206 22.67 -22.23 -10.12
N ASP A 207 22.39 -22.24 -11.43
CA ASP A 207 21.10 -22.67 -11.96
C ASP A 207 20.93 -24.20 -11.88
N LYS A 208 19.77 -24.71 -12.31
CA LYS A 208 19.43 -26.15 -12.31
C LYS A 208 20.41 -27.01 -13.13
N SER A 209 21.21 -26.42 -14.02
CA SER A 209 22.24 -27.09 -14.83
C SER A 209 23.64 -27.02 -14.21
N GLY A 210 23.80 -26.31 -13.09
CA GLY A 210 25.09 -26.10 -12.42
C GLY A 210 25.91 -24.91 -12.96
N VAL A 211 25.33 -24.08 -13.82
CA VAL A 211 26.01 -22.89 -14.38
C VAL A 211 25.85 -21.72 -13.40
N THR A 212 26.92 -20.99 -13.09
CA THR A 212 26.84 -19.87 -12.11
C THR A 212 26.23 -18.61 -12.72
N LEU A 213 25.70 -17.71 -11.87
CA LEU A 213 25.26 -16.38 -12.27
C LEU A 213 26.36 -15.60 -13.02
N GLN A 214 27.61 -15.67 -12.56
CA GLN A 214 28.76 -15.07 -13.24
C GLN A 214 29.02 -15.71 -14.62
N ASP A 215 28.96 -17.03 -14.75
CA ASP A 215 29.14 -17.72 -16.03
C ASP A 215 28.03 -17.36 -17.04
N VAL A 216 26.80 -17.16 -16.57
CA VAL A 216 25.64 -16.77 -17.40
C VAL A 216 25.78 -15.34 -17.92
N LEU A 217 26.15 -14.39 -17.07
CA LEU A 217 26.42 -13.00 -17.49
C LEU A 217 27.58 -12.96 -18.50
N LYS A 218 28.67 -13.67 -18.19
CA LYS A 218 29.84 -13.81 -19.08
C LYS A 218 29.50 -14.47 -20.42
N GLY A 219 28.61 -15.47 -20.42
CA GLY A 219 28.09 -16.11 -21.63
C GLY A 219 27.31 -15.13 -22.54
N ASN A 220 26.69 -14.11 -21.96
CA ASN A 220 26.03 -13.01 -22.66
C ASN A 220 26.97 -11.81 -22.92
N SER A 221 28.29 -12.01 -22.84
CA SER A 221 29.34 -10.99 -23.02
C SER A 221 29.33 -9.84 -21.99
N ILE A 222 28.71 -10.06 -20.82
CA ILE A 222 28.73 -9.12 -19.69
C ILE A 222 29.81 -9.58 -18.71
N GLU A 223 30.91 -8.83 -18.59
CA GLU A 223 31.93 -9.08 -17.57
C GLU A 223 31.51 -8.46 -16.23
N ILE A 224 31.38 -9.31 -15.20
CA ILE A 224 31.07 -8.88 -13.83
C ILE A 224 32.14 -9.38 -12.84
N THR A 225 32.71 -8.44 -12.09
CA THR A 225 33.59 -8.65 -10.93
C THR A 225 32.90 -8.20 -9.64
N GLU A 226 33.46 -8.56 -8.49
CA GLU A 226 32.95 -8.14 -7.17
C GLU A 226 32.89 -6.61 -7.04
N GLU A 227 33.90 -5.91 -7.56
CA GLU A 227 33.97 -4.45 -7.58
C GLU A 227 32.87 -3.85 -8.46
N SER A 228 32.72 -4.34 -9.70
CA SER A 228 31.71 -3.82 -10.63
C SER A 228 30.28 -4.00 -10.10
N LEU A 229 29.98 -5.10 -9.41
CA LEU A 229 28.69 -5.30 -8.74
C LEU A 229 28.46 -4.27 -7.63
N LEU A 230 29.49 -3.93 -6.86
CA LEU A 230 29.42 -2.91 -5.81
C LEU A 230 29.34 -1.47 -6.36
N GLU A 231 29.67 -1.26 -7.64
CA GLU A 231 29.52 -0.01 -8.39
C GLU A 231 28.14 0.15 -9.05
N LEU A 232 27.36 -0.92 -9.25
CA LEU A 232 26.00 -0.86 -9.82
C LEU A 232 24.99 -0.14 -8.93
N LYS A 233 25.22 -0.14 -7.61
CA LYS A 233 24.28 0.46 -6.66
C LYS A 233 24.17 1.97 -6.88
N TYR A 234 22.94 2.48 -6.90
CA TYR A 234 22.72 3.93 -7.00
C TYR A 234 23.01 4.61 -5.65
N ASP A 235 23.48 5.86 -5.71
CA ASP A 235 23.57 6.72 -4.53
C ASP A 235 22.12 7.08 -4.10
N PRO A 236 21.69 6.79 -2.85
CA PRO A 236 20.38 7.19 -2.36
C PRO A 236 20.09 8.69 -2.50
N ALA A 237 21.12 9.56 -2.42
CA ALA A 237 20.94 10.98 -2.67
C ALA A 237 20.59 11.30 -4.13
N SER A 238 20.98 10.45 -5.08
CA SER A 238 20.70 10.60 -6.51
C SER A 238 19.30 10.12 -6.95
N VAL A 239 18.51 9.50 -6.05
CA VAL A 239 17.18 8.95 -6.37
C VAL A 239 16.10 9.56 -5.48
N TRP A 240 15.05 10.13 -6.08
CA TRP A 240 13.91 10.71 -5.35
C TRP A 240 12.85 9.68 -4.96
N GLY A 241 12.68 8.63 -5.77
CA GLY A 241 11.73 7.56 -5.53
C GLY A 241 11.64 6.61 -6.73
N TYR A 242 10.94 5.50 -6.52
CA TYR A 242 10.65 4.47 -7.52
C TYR A 242 9.15 4.23 -7.60
N VAL A 243 8.63 4.08 -8.82
CA VAL A 243 7.24 3.74 -9.10
C VAL A 243 7.15 2.51 -9.98
N GLU A 244 6.29 1.59 -9.61
CA GLU A 244 6.01 0.37 -10.36
C GLU A 244 4.52 0.27 -10.69
N LEU A 245 4.23 -0.04 -11.95
CA LEU A 245 2.89 -0.37 -12.40
C LEU A 245 2.86 -1.87 -12.64
N HIS A 246 1.84 -2.55 -12.12
CA HIS A 246 1.75 -3.99 -12.21
C HIS A 246 0.30 -4.46 -12.41
N ILE A 247 0.10 -5.70 -12.83
CA ILE A 247 -1.20 -6.36 -12.65
C ILE A 247 -1.42 -6.68 -11.17
N GLU A 248 -2.67 -6.71 -10.71
CA GLU A 248 -2.99 -7.06 -9.31
C GLU A 248 -2.53 -8.48 -8.92
N GLN A 249 -2.50 -9.41 -9.89
CA GLN A 249 -2.36 -10.85 -9.65
C GLN A 249 -3.44 -11.37 -8.67
N GLY A 250 -4.63 -10.75 -8.71
CA GLY A 250 -5.72 -10.94 -7.76
C GLY A 250 -7.06 -10.42 -8.29
N PRO A 251 -8.20 -10.86 -7.72
CA PRO A 251 -9.53 -10.62 -8.29
C PRO A 251 -10.24 -9.36 -7.73
N VAL A 252 -9.59 -8.55 -6.88
CA VAL A 252 -10.28 -7.51 -6.09
C VAL A 252 -10.71 -6.32 -6.96
N LEU A 253 -9.90 -5.90 -7.94
CA LEU A 253 -10.27 -4.88 -8.93
C LEU A 253 -11.38 -5.34 -9.86
N GLU A 254 -11.39 -6.61 -10.26
CA GLU A 254 -12.50 -7.18 -11.04
C GLU A 254 -13.79 -7.22 -10.21
N TRP A 255 -13.73 -7.73 -8.97
CA TRP A 255 -14.88 -7.82 -8.08
C TRP A 255 -15.44 -6.45 -7.64
N THR A 256 -14.57 -5.44 -7.43
CA THR A 256 -14.98 -4.07 -7.12
C THR A 256 -15.35 -3.23 -8.34
N GLY A 257 -15.04 -3.71 -9.56
CA GLY A 257 -15.36 -3.05 -10.83
C GLY A 257 -14.39 -1.93 -11.25
N PHE A 258 -13.34 -1.64 -10.48
CA PHE A 258 -12.36 -0.60 -10.81
C PHE A 258 -11.28 -1.11 -11.78
N PRO A 259 -10.73 -0.27 -12.67
CA PRO A 259 -9.61 -0.64 -13.55
C PRO A 259 -8.24 -0.52 -12.87
N LEU A 260 -8.12 0.32 -11.84
CA LEU A 260 -6.88 0.72 -11.17
C LEU A 260 -7.02 0.78 -9.65
N ALA A 261 -5.97 0.41 -8.92
CA ALA A 261 -5.82 0.65 -7.47
C ALA A 261 -4.44 1.20 -7.15
N VAL A 262 -4.33 2.05 -6.13
CA VAL A 262 -3.03 2.39 -5.53
C VAL A 262 -2.64 1.28 -4.55
N VAL A 263 -1.38 0.89 -4.53
CA VAL A 263 -0.85 -0.09 -3.57
C VAL A 263 -0.43 0.64 -2.29
N LYS A 264 -0.89 0.15 -1.14
CA LYS A 264 -0.53 0.62 0.21
C LYS A 264 0.83 0.08 0.66
N GLY A 265 1.17 -1.10 0.18
CA GLY A 265 2.42 -1.80 0.47
C GLY A 265 2.40 -3.22 -0.08
N ILE A 266 3.48 -3.93 0.21
CA ILE A 266 3.73 -5.32 -0.16
C ILE A 266 3.78 -6.14 1.13
N ALA A 267 3.07 -7.27 1.16
CA ALA A 267 3.04 -8.16 2.32
C ALA A 267 4.41 -8.79 2.59
N GLY A 268 4.84 -8.78 3.85
CA GLY A 268 6.00 -9.56 4.29
C GLY A 268 5.69 -11.05 4.22
N GLN A 269 6.71 -11.89 3.98
CA GLN A 269 6.57 -13.31 3.70
C GLN A 269 7.50 -14.17 4.57
N THR A 270 6.95 -15.19 5.23
CA THR A 270 7.73 -16.31 5.78
C THR A 270 7.43 -17.58 4.97
N ARG A 271 8.45 -18.23 4.40
CA ARG A 271 8.34 -19.59 3.84
C ARG A 271 8.98 -20.61 4.77
N MET A 272 8.26 -21.68 5.09
CA MET A 272 8.71 -22.79 5.94
C MET A 272 8.58 -24.14 5.24
N LYS A 273 9.39 -25.10 5.67
CA LYS A 273 9.31 -26.52 5.32
C LYS A 273 9.04 -27.32 6.60
N VAL A 274 7.89 -27.98 6.67
CA VAL A 274 7.47 -28.79 7.82
C VAL A 274 7.65 -30.27 7.47
N THR A 275 8.54 -30.95 8.18
CA THR A 275 8.90 -32.35 7.97
C THR A 275 8.37 -33.20 9.11
N VAL A 276 7.41 -34.07 8.83
CA VAL A 276 6.74 -34.95 9.82
C VAL A 276 7.23 -36.39 9.67
N ARG A 277 7.69 -36.97 10.77
CA ARG A 277 8.37 -38.26 10.84
C ARG A 277 7.62 -39.20 11.78
N GLY A 278 7.03 -40.23 11.16
CA GLY A 278 6.31 -41.32 11.80
C GLY A 278 6.91 -42.69 11.49
N SER A 279 6.19 -43.77 11.78
CA SER A 279 6.67 -45.15 11.64
C SER A 279 5.97 -45.87 10.49
N GLN A 280 6.77 -46.33 9.52
CA GLN A 280 6.26 -47.03 8.33
C GLN A 280 5.68 -48.40 8.71
N GLY A 281 4.58 -48.80 8.06
CA GLY A 281 3.95 -50.10 8.31
C GLY A 281 2.92 -50.48 7.25
N HIS A 282 2.59 -51.78 7.16
CA HIS A 282 1.62 -52.27 6.20
C HIS A 282 0.19 -51.92 6.62
N ALA A 283 -0.55 -51.23 5.75
CA ALA A 283 -1.82 -50.58 6.10
C ALA A 283 -2.95 -51.55 6.48
N GLY A 284 -2.86 -52.82 6.05
CA GLY A 284 -3.82 -53.87 6.42
C GLY A 284 -3.51 -54.64 7.70
N THR A 285 -2.33 -54.49 8.30
CA THR A 285 -1.90 -55.31 9.46
C THR A 285 -1.43 -54.54 10.68
N VAL A 286 -1.15 -53.23 10.57
CA VAL A 286 -0.87 -52.38 11.75
C VAL A 286 -2.19 -51.81 12.31
N PRO A 287 -2.60 -52.17 13.55
CA PRO A 287 -3.83 -51.66 14.15
C PRO A 287 -3.80 -50.15 14.34
N MET A 288 -4.95 -49.48 14.25
CA MET A 288 -5.05 -48.00 14.31
C MET A 288 -4.41 -47.42 15.57
N SER A 289 -4.61 -48.04 16.74
CA SER A 289 -4.04 -47.63 18.03
C SER A 289 -2.52 -47.77 18.14
N MET A 290 -1.86 -48.40 17.17
CA MET A 290 -0.40 -48.57 17.12
C MET A 290 0.26 -47.72 16.03
N ARG A 291 -0.50 -46.91 15.28
CA ARG A 291 0.03 -46.10 14.18
C ARG A 291 0.70 -44.83 14.71
N ARG A 292 1.83 -44.50 14.09
CA ARG A 292 2.50 -43.19 14.19
C ARG A 292 2.51 -42.62 12.78
N ASP A 293 1.33 -42.22 12.31
CA ASP A 293 1.07 -41.90 10.90
C ASP A 293 1.38 -40.41 10.62
N PRO A 294 2.42 -40.10 9.83
CA PRO A 294 2.82 -38.72 9.56
C PRO A 294 1.96 -38.06 8.48
N MET A 295 1.21 -38.82 7.67
CA MET A 295 0.27 -38.27 6.69
C MET A 295 -1.01 -37.84 7.38
N ALA A 296 -1.56 -38.68 8.25
CA ALA A 296 -2.70 -38.32 9.10
C ALA A 296 -2.36 -37.21 10.11
N ALA A 297 -1.07 -36.96 10.38
CA ALA A 297 -0.60 -35.78 11.10
C ALA A 297 -0.56 -34.54 10.20
N ALA A 298 0.16 -34.58 9.07
CA ALA A 298 0.26 -33.47 8.14
C ALA A 298 -1.11 -32.94 7.70
N ALA A 299 -2.07 -33.83 7.42
CA ALA A 299 -3.44 -33.44 7.06
C ALA A 299 -4.14 -32.55 8.10
N GLU A 300 -3.97 -32.81 9.41
CA GLU A 300 -4.53 -31.92 10.44
C GLU A 300 -3.73 -30.62 10.58
N LEU A 301 -2.40 -30.66 10.39
CA LEU A 301 -1.58 -29.45 10.43
C LEU A 301 -1.92 -28.47 9.29
N ILE A 302 -2.28 -28.99 8.12
CA ILE A 302 -2.70 -28.21 6.95
C ILE A 302 -4.07 -27.57 7.20
N VAL A 303 -5.04 -28.32 7.75
CA VAL A 303 -6.37 -27.78 8.12
C VAL A 303 -6.28 -26.78 9.27
N LEU A 304 -5.42 -27.04 10.27
CA LEU A 304 -5.13 -26.09 11.35
C LEU A 304 -4.62 -24.75 10.80
N LEU A 305 -3.65 -24.80 9.88
CA LEU A 305 -3.07 -23.62 9.27
C LEU A 305 -4.15 -22.78 8.58
N GLU A 306 -5.00 -23.41 7.76
CA GLU A 306 -6.13 -22.74 7.10
C GLU A 306 -7.09 -22.09 8.12
N CYS A 307 -7.47 -22.82 9.17
CA CYS A 307 -8.34 -22.30 10.23
C CYS A 307 -7.72 -21.11 10.97
N LEU A 308 -6.41 -21.16 11.26
CA LEU A 308 -5.68 -20.09 11.94
C LEU A 308 -5.61 -18.83 11.08
N CYS A 309 -5.33 -18.96 9.78
CA CYS A 309 -5.27 -17.82 8.87
C CYS A 309 -6.65 -17.18 8.63
N LYS A 310 -7.72 -17.99 8.60
CA LYS A 310 -9.10 -17.49 8.46
C LYS A 310 -9.63 -16.83 9.74
N HIS A 311 -9.21 -17.28 10.91
CA HIS A 311 -9.75 -16.82 12.21
C HIS A 311 -8.63 -16.50 13.22
N PRO A 312 -7.66 -15.60 12.92
CA PRO A 312 -6.47 -15.41 13.75
C PRO A 312 -6.80 -14.99 15.19
N ARG A 313 -7.93 -14.31 15.43
CA ARG A 313 -8.41 -13.91 16.77
C ARG A 313 -8.80 -15.09 17.67
N GLU A 314 -9.06 -16.28 17.12
CA GLU A 314 -9.34 -17.49 17.91
C GLU A 314 -8.07 -18.14 18.48
N PHE A 315 -6.91 -17.87 17.86
CA PHE A 315 -5.61 -18.46 18.20
C PHE A 315 -4.67 -17.47 18.90
N LEU A 316 -4.78 -16.18 18.57
CA LEU A 316 -3.93 -15.11 19.10
C LEU A 316 -4.66 -14.33 20.20
N SER A 317 -4.28 -14.55 21.45
CA SER A 317 -4.85 -13.86 22.62
C SER A 317 -4.24 -12.47 22.86
N ASP A 318 -5.05 -11.55 23.40
CA ASP A 318 -4.75 -10.14 23.73
C ASP A 318 -3.79 -9.96 24.95
N GLY A 319 -2.70 -10.72 24.95
CA GLY A 319 -1.65 -10.72 25.98
C GLY A 319 -0.26 -11.11 25.46
N GLY A 320 -0.09 -11.18 24.13
CA GLY A 320 1.19 -11.36 23.46
C GLY A 320 1.73 -10.04 22.87
N ASN A 321 2.57 -10.15 21.84
CA ASN A 321 3.04 -8.97 21.09
C ASN A 321 1.98 -8.40 20.12
N CYS A 322 0.89 -9.13 19.87
CA CYS A 322 -0.27 -8.62 19.13
C CYS A 322 -1.15 -7.75 20.03
N ASN A 323 -1.66 -6.67 19.45
CA ASN A 323 -2.74 -5.85 20.00
C ASN A 323 -3.92 -5.84 19.02
N GLU A 324 -5.05 -5.22 19.39
CA GLU A 324 -6.26 -5.17 18.54
C GLU A 324 -5.99 -4.63 17.11
N HIS A 325 -5.09 -3.66 16.93
CA HIS A 325 -4.74 -3.17 15.59
C HIS A 325 -3.98 -4.22 14.76
N THR A 326 -3.08 -4.99 15.40
CA THR A 326 -2.43 -6.14 14.76
C THR A 326 -3.46 -7.22 14.38
N LEU A 327 -4.45 -7.50 15.26
CA LEU A 327 -5.50 -8.48 14.99
C LEU A 327 -6.45 -8.05 13.85
N GLU A 328 -6.81 -6.77 13.78
CA GLU A 328 -7.59 -6.19 12.69
C GLU A 328 -6.82 -6.23 11.36
N SER A 329 -5.53 -5.88 11.40
CA SER A 329 -4.61 -5.95 10.27
C SER A 329 -4.46 -7.39 9.73
N LEU A 330 -4.29 -8.38 10.62
CA LEU A 330 -4.26 -9.79 10.23
C LEU A 330 -5.62 -10.26 9.67
N SER A 331 -6.74 -9.85 10.26
CA SER A 331 -8.09 -10.22 9.81
C SER A 331 -8.42 -9.78 8.37
N THR A 332 -7.62 -8.87 7.80
CA THR A 332 -7.82 -8.29 6.46
C THR A 332 -6.65 -8.50 5.50
N SER A 333 -5.49 -8.99 5.97
CA SER A 333 -4.28 -9.15 5.13
C SER A 333 -3.51 -10.46 5.31
N LEU A 334 -3.89 -11.31 6.27
CA LEU A 334 -3.23 -12.60 6.50
C LEU A 334 -3.68 -13.62 5.44
N VAL A 335 -2.73 -14.09 4.64
CA VAL A 335 -2.92 -15.22 3.71
C VAL A 335 -1.89 -16.31 3.98
N CYS A 336 -2.26 -17.56 3.74
CA CYS A 336 -1.35 -18.68 3.86
C CYS A 336 -1.71 -19.86 2.97
N THR A 337 -0.69 -20.59 2.52
CA THR A 337 -0.80 -21.61 1.48
C THR A 337 0.12 -22.79 1.76
N VAL A 338 -0.34 -24.01 1.43
CA VAL A 338 0.48 -25.22 1.37
C VAL A 338 0.58 -25.63 -0.09
N GLY A 339 1.62 -25.12 -0.77
CA GLY A 339 1.78 -25.30 -2.23
C GLY A 339 2.40 -26.64 -2.63
N GLU A 340 3.12 -27.31 -1.73
CA GLU A 340 3.75 -28.61 -1.97
C GLU A 340 3.49 -29.56 -0.78
N ILE A 341 3.14 -30.81 -1.08
CA ILE A 341 3.25 -31.93 -0.15
C ILE A 341 3.92 -33.12 -0.83
N SER A 342 5.01 -33.61 -0.23
CA SER A 342 5.75 -34.78 -0.64
C SER A 342 5.67 -35.89 0.44
N THR A 343 5.66 -37.16 0.01
CA THR A 343 5.46 -38.32 0.89
C THR A 343 6.26 -39.53 0.43
N TRP A 344 6.70 -40.35 1.37
CA TRP A 344 7.44 -41.59 1.11
C TRP A 344 6.89 -42.77 1.94
N PRO A 345 6.66 -43.95 1.35
CA PRO A 345 7.04 -44.36 0.00
C PRO A 345 5.99 -44.05 -1.10
N SER A 346 4.99 -43.23 -0.80
CA SER A 346 3.87 -42.90 -1.72
C SER A 346 3.15 -44.16 -2.28
N ALA A 347 2.85 -45.12 -1.41
CA ALA A 347 2.17 -46.37 -1.76
C ALA A 347 0.87 -46.53 -0.97
N SER A 348 -0.24 -46.83 -1.66
CA SER A 348 -1.60 -46.84 -1.09
C SER A 348 -1.85 -47.87 0.01
N ASN A 349 -1.04 -48.93 0.08
CA ASN A 349 -1.11 -49.97 1.11
C ASN A 349 -0.03 -49.85 2.20
N VAL A 350 0.68 -48.72 2.28
CA VAL A 350 1.75 -48.47 3.25
C VAL A 350 1.50 -47.19 4.03
N ILE A 351 1.47 -47.28 5.35
CA ILE A 351 1.52 -46.13 6.26
C ILE A 351 2.87 -45.42 6.02
N PRO A 352 2.89 -44.13 5.62
CA PRO A 352 4.15 -43.42 5.37
C PRO A 352 5.02 -43.33 6.64
N GLY A 353 6.33 -43.21 6.49
CA GLY A 353 7.20 -43.14 7.67
C GLY A 353 8.69 -43.30 7.41
N GLN A 354 9.46 -43.18 8.49
CA GLN A 354 10.89 -42.88 8.49
C GLN A 354 11.80 -44.06 8.09
N ALA A 355 11.68 -44.52 6.86
CA ALA A 355 12.69 -45.35 6.21
C ALA A 355 13.77 -44.45 5.59
N ARG A 356 15.04 -44.63 6.01
CA ARG A 356 16.24 -44.06 5.36
C ARG A 356 16.14 -42.58 4.95
N ASN A 357 15.88 -41.70 5.92
CA ASN A 357 15.81 -40.23 5.80
C ASN A 357 14.53 -39.62 5.19
N TYR A 358 13.60 -40.41 4.68
CA TYR A 358 12.36 -39.89 4.07
C TYR A 358 11.20 -39.76 5.08
N SER A 359 10.21 -38.95 4.73
CA SER A 359 9.15 -38.42 5.62
C SER A 359 7.90 -38.05 4.83
N VAL A 360 6.86 -37.55 5.53
CA VAL A 360 5.88 -36.65 4.89
C VAL A 360 6.36 -35.23 5.15
N THR A 361 6.43 -34.41 4.12
CA THR A 361 6.97 -33.05 4.19
C THR A 361 6.10 -32.12 3.36
N PHE A 362 5.79 -30.95 3.89
CA PHE A 362 4.98 -29.95 3.19
C PHE A 362 5.56 -28.55 3.37
N THR A 363 5.25 -27.65 2.43
CA THR A 363 5.61 -26.23 2.51
C THR A 363 4.53 -25.42 3.22
N VAL A 364 4.92 -24.32 3.83
CA VAL A 364 4.01 -23.29 4.33
C VAL A 364 4.49 -21.94 3.82
N ASP A 365 3.65 -21.26 3.07
CA ASP A 365 3.79 -19.84 2.73
C ASP A 365 2.84 -19.05 3.63
N LEU A 366 3.32 -17.96 4.23
CA LEU A 366 2.59 -17.11 5.17
C LEU A 366 2.92 -15.65 4.87
N ARG A 367 1.90 -14.85 4.50
CA ARG A 367 2.08 -13.44 4.13
C ARG A 367 1.10 -12.52 4.87
N ALA A 368 1.55 -11.34 5.28
CA ALA A 368 0.72 -10.28 5.89
C ALA A 368 1.41 -8.92 5.82
N ILE A 369 0.67 -7.81 5.98
CA ILE A 369 1.25 -6.45 6.07
C ILE A 369 1.93 -6.16 7.42
N ASP A 370 1.45 -6.78 8.50
CA ASP A 370 1.94 -6.55 9.86
C ASP A 370 2.92 -7.66 10.24
N ASP A 371 4.22 -7.36 10.20
CA ASP A 371 5.28 -8.32 10.50
C ASP A 371 5.24 -8.84 11.95
N VAL A 372 4.73 -8.05 12.90
CA VAL A 372 4.57 -8.48 14.30
C VAL A 372 3.44 -9.51 14.40
N GLY A 373 2.35 -9.29 13.66
CA GLY A 373 1.27 -10.25 13.49
C GLY A 373 1.73 -11.52 12.74
N ARG A 374 2.47 -11.38 11.64
CA ARG A 374 3.04 -12.47 10.86
C ARG A 374 3.91 -13.38 11.73
N GLU A 375 4.80 -12.81 12.53
CA GLU A 375 5.66 -13.57 13.44
C GLU A 375 4.88 -14.22 14.60
N ALA A 376 3.84 -13.58 15.11
CA ALA A 376 2.96 -14.20 16.12
C ALA A 376 2.17 -15.38 15.55
N VAL A 377 1.69 -15.30 14.30
CA VAL A 377 1.06 -16.40 13.56
C VAL A 377 2.05 -17.55 13.38
N VAL A 378 3.28 -17.28 12.91
CA VAL A 378 4.31 -18.32 12.73
C VAL A 378 4.68 -18.98 14.07
N TYR A 379 4.74 -18.20 15.16
CA TYR A 379 5.00 -18.72 16.51
C TYR A 379 3.88 -19.65 17.00
N GLU A 380 2.62 -19.24 16.95
CA GLU A 380 1.52 -20.08 17.45
C GLU A 380 1.24 -21.28 16.53
N LEU A 381 1.39 -21.14 15.21
CA LEU A 381 1.40 -22.27 14.29
C LEU A 381 2.47 -23.29 14.68
N SER A 382 3.70 -22.84 14.96
CA SER A 382 4.79 -23.72 15.39
C SER A 382 4.46 -24.43 16.71
N ASN A 383 3.93 -23.70 17.68
CA ASN A 383 3.47 -24.22 18.97
C ASN A 383 2.41 -25.32 18.79
N GLN A 384 1.42 -25.10 17.93
CA GLN A 384 0.36 -26.06 17.62
C GLN A 384 0.86 -27.27 16.81
N ILE A 385 1.80 -27.08 15.87
CA ILE A 385 2.47 -28.18 15.18
C ILE A 385 3.12 -29.15 16.17
N TYR A 386 3.89 -28.65 17.15
CA TYR A 386 4.50 -29.50 18.17
C TYR A 386 3.46 -30.21 19.05
N LYS A 387 2.43 -29.50 19.55
CA LYS A 387 1.32 -30.08 20.33
C LYS A 387 0.62 -31.24 19.58
N ILE A 388 0.31 -31.05 18.30
CA ILE A 388 -0.41 -32.04 17.48
C ILE A 388 0.46 -33.25 17.14
N CYS A 389 1.76 -33.05 16.92
CA CYS A 389 2.70 -34.14 16.63
C CYS A 389 2.93 -35.03 17.85
N ASP A 390 3.15 -34.43 19.03
CA ASP A 390 3.27 -35.15 20.31
C ASP A 390 2.00 -35.99 20.61
N ARG A 391 0.81 -35.36 20.49
CA ARG A 391 -0.49 -36.03 20.63
C ARG A 391 -0.69 -37.21 19.67
N ARG A 392 -0.03 -37.19 18.50
CA ARG A 392 -0.01 -38.29 17.51
C ARG A 392 1.16 -39.27 17.65
N SER A 393 2.06 -39.07 18.61
CA SER A 393 3.31 -39.83 18.75
C SER A 393 4.17 -39.84 17.48
N VAL A 394 4.16 -38.73 16.73
CA VAL A 394 5.07 -38.45 15.61
C VAL A 394 6.01 -37.30 15.97
N SER A 395 7.13 -37.18 15.27
CA SER A 395 8.06 -36.06 15.44
C SER A 395 7.97 -35.10 14.26
N CYS A 396 8.22 -33.82 14.50
CA CYS A 396 8.23 -32.78 13.46
C CYS A 396 9.49 -31.93 13.52
N ILE A 397 9.92 -31.43 12.37
CA ILE A 397 10.97 -30.43 12.21
C ILE A 397 10.38 -29.30 11.38
N ILE A 398 10.49 -28.07 11.87
CA ILE A 398 10.09 -26.86 11.15
C ILE A 398 11.37 -26.13 10.74
N GLU A 399 11.56 -25.93 9.44
CA GLU A 399 12.69 -25.18 8.89
C GLU A 399 12.16 -23.89 8.26
N ARG A 400 12.51 -22.70 8.76
CA ARG A 400 12.36 -21.47 7.97
C ARG A 400 13.32 -21.55 6.77
N LYS A 401 12.83 -21.18 5.59
CA LYS A 401 13.55 -21.23 4.30
C LYS A 401 13.70 -19.86 3.65
N HIS A 402 12.74 -18.97 3.87
CA HIS A 402 12.79 -17.58 3.45
C HIS A 402 12.04 -16.72 4.48
N ASP A 403 12.50 -15.50 4.68
CA ASP A 403 11.85 -14.50 5.53
C ASP A 403 12.14 -13.11 4.96
N ALA A 404 11.09 -12.35 4.66
CA ALA A 404 11.17 -10.99 4.14
C ALA A 404 10.10 -10.11 4.83
N ASN A 405 10.49 -8.89 5.21
CA ASN A 405 9.61 -7.94 5.89
C ASN A 405 8.62 -7.28 4.92
N ALA A 406 7.52 -6.76 5.46
CA ALA A 406 6.56 -5.97 4.70
C ALA A 406 7.16 -4.62 4.27
N VAL A 407 6.80 -4.16 3.08
CA VAL A 407 7.30 -2.90 2.49
C VAL A 407 6.12 -1.95 2.30
N MET A 408 6.09 -0.85 3.06
CA MET A 408 5.05 0.16 2.93
C MET A 408 5.35 1.12 1.77
N CYS A 409 4.33 1.44 0.97
CA CYS A 409 4.46 2.49 -0.04
C CYS A 409 4.46 3.88 0.61
N ASP A 410 5.26 4.79 0.06
CA ASP A 410 5.38 6.17 0.53
C ASP A 410 4.10 6.97 0.33
N HIS A 411 3.79 7.85 1.28
CA HIS A 411 2.59 8.66 1.28
C HIS A 411 2.57 9.73 0.17
N GLU A 412 3.72 10.34 -0.15
CA GLU A 412 3.80 11.35 -1.24
C GLU A 412 3.59 10.66 -2.60
N LEU A 413 4.29 9.55 -2.86
CA LEU A 413 4.10 8.74 -4.08
C LEU A 413 2.68 8.19 -4.19
N SER A 414 2.14 7.60 -3.12
CA SER A 414 0.77 7.04 -3.11
C SER A 414 -0.29 8.11 -3.36
N SER A 415 -0.10 9.34 -2.87
CA SER A 415 -1.01 10.46 -3.11
C SER A 415 -0.97 10.93 -4.57
N LEU A 416 0.22 11.06 -5.15
CA LEU A 416 0.40 11.42 -6.56
C LEU A 416 -0.19 10.34 -7.49
N LEU A 417 0.07 9.06 -7.21
CA LEU A 417 -0.51 7.94 -7.95
C LEU A 417 -2.03 7.89 -7.83
N ARG A 418 -2.61 8.20 -6.66
CA ARG A 418 -4.08 8.27 -6.49
C ARG A 418 -4.69 9.38 -7.35
N SER A 419 -4.08 10.56 -7.35
CA SER A 419 -4.52 11.69 -8.17
C SER A 419 -4.43 11.38 -9.68
N ALA A 420 -3.35 10.73 -10.08
CA ALA A 420 -3.13 10.31 -11.46
C ALA A 420 -4.12 9.21 -11.92
N ALA A 421 -4.36 8.19 -11.10
CA ALA A 421 -5.34 7.14 -11.37
C ALA A 421 -6.79 7.67 -11.41
N TYR A 422 -7.16 8.56 -10.49
CA TYR A 422 -8.44 9.27 -10.53
C TYR A 422 -8.61 10.04 -11.86
N THR A 423 -7.56 10.79 -12.24
CA THR A 423 -7.54 11.56 -13.50
C THR A 423 -7.67 10.64 -14.72
N ALA A 424 -7.07 9.45 -14.71
CA ALA A 424 -7.17 8.48 -15.78
C ALA A 424 -8.60 7.93 -15.93
N VAL A 425 -9.21 7.44 -14.84
CA VAL A 425 -10.58 6.93 -14.84
C VAL A 425 -11.56 8.02 -15.29
N GLN A 426 -11.44 9.23 -14.75
CA GLN A 426 -12.28 10.37 -15.12
C GLN A 426 -12.16 10.73 -16.62
N ARG A 427 -10.95 10.65 -17.21
CA ARG A 427 -10.72 10.89 -18.66
C ARG A 427 -11.35 9.81 -19.56
N MET A 428 -11.59 8.60 -19.03
CA MET A 428 -12.20 7.48 -19.76
C MET A 428 -13.73 7.46 -19.63
N THR A 429 -14.26 7.34 -18.42
CA THR A 429 -15.70 7.15 -18.18
C THR A 429 -16.48 8.47 -18.25
N GLY A 430 -15.84 9.59 -17.92
CA GLY A 430 -16.52 10.86 -17.66
C GLY A 430 -17.29 10.88 -16.32
N GLU A 431 -17.27 9.79 -15.56
CA GLU A 431 -17.91 9.67 -14.26
C GLU A 431 -16.95 10.07 -13.13
N ILE A 432 -17.50 10.62 -12.04
CA ILE A 432 -16.74 10.99 -10.85
C ILE A 432 -16.84 9.84 -9.84
N HIS A 433 -15.84 8.96 -9.84
CA HIS A 433 -15.63 8.02 -8.75
C HIS A 433 -15.01 8.79 -7.58
N GLU A 434 -15.68 8.85 -6.41
CA GLU A 434 -15.21 9.67 -5.28
C GLU A 434 -13.86 9.22 -4.71
N GLU A 435 -13.50 7.93 -4.84
CA GLU A 435 -12.21 7.38 -4.44
C GLU A 435 -11.67 6.36 -5.46
N VAL A 436 -10.34 6.20 -5.49
CA VAL A 436 -9.64 5.08 -6.15
C VAL A 436 -9.24 4.06 -5.07
N PRO A 437 -9.47 2.75 -5.26
CA PRO A 437 -9.15 1.74 -4.26
C PRO A 437 -7.69 1.75 -3.80
N LEU A 438 -7.50 1.35 -2.54
CA LEU A 438 -6.19 1.22 -1.90
C LEU A 438 -6.00 -0.25 -1.49
N LEU A 439 -5.19 -0.98 -2.25
CA LEU A 439 -4.99 -2.43 -2.10
C LEU A 439 -3.62 -2.78 -1.49
N MET A 440 -3.43 -4.06 -1.17
CA MET A 440 -2.16 -4.64 -0.76
C MET A 440 -1.65 -5.55 -1.87
N SER A 441 -0.35 -5.53 -2.15
CA SER A 441 0.25 -6.65 -2.90
C SER A 441 0.38 -7.86 -1.98
N GLY A 442 -0.17 -8.99 -2.43
CA GLY A 442 0.14 -10.30 -1.87
C GLY A 442 1.43 -10.92 -2.42
N ALA A 443 1.94 -10.42 -3.56
CA ALA A 443 3.13 -10.90 -4.25
C ALA A 443 4.38 -10.04 -4.00
N GLY A 444 5.55 -10.59 -4.26
CA GLY A 444 6.80 -9.83 -4.35
C GLY A 444 6.85 -9.03 -5.64
N HIS A 445 7.65 -7.95 -5.64
CA HIS A 445 7.89 -7.05 -6.78
C HIS A 445 9.26 -6.39 -6.63
N ASP A 446 9.85 -5.87 -7.70
CA ASP A 446 11.14 -5.14 -7.66
C ASP A 446 11.15 -4.01 -6.61
N ALA A 447 10.01 -3.38 -6.37
CA ALA A 447 9.79 -2.44 -5.26
C ALA A 447 10.28 -2.95 -3.88
N MET A 448 10.28 -4.26 -3.59
CA MET A 448 10.82 -4.81 -2.32
C MET A 448 12.34 -4.69 -2.22
N ALA A 449 13.06 -4.83 -3.33
CA ALA A 449 14.50 -4.59 -3.37
C ALA A 449 14.78 -3.09 -3.33
N ILE A 450 14.11 -2.32 -4.20
CA ILE A 450 14.33 -0.87 -4.35
C ILE A 450 13.98 -0.07 -3.08
N SER A 451 13.11 -0.57 -2.19
CA SER A 451 12.82 0.08 -0.90
C SER A 451 14.02 0.20 0.04
N HIS A 452 15.12 -0.52 -0.22
CA HIS A 452 16.39 -0.37 0.50
C HIS A 452 17.24 0.82 0.01
N LEU A 453 16.95 1.32 -1.19
CA LEU A 453 17.65 2.44 -1.85
C LEU A 453 16.87 3.76 -1.71
N THR A 454 15.55 3.71 -1.92
CA THR A 454 14.71 4.91 -1.98
C THR A 454 13.27 4.59 -1.60
N LYS A 455 12.41 5.60 -1.57
CA LYS A 455 10.99 5.43 -1.33
C LYS A 455 10.26 4.84 -2.55
N VAL A 456 9.32 3.94 -2.31
CA VAL A 456 8.57 3.22 -3.36
C VAL A 456 7.08 3.54 -3.33
N GLY A 457 6.40 3.43 -4.47
CA GLY A 457 4.95 3.42 -4.58
C GLY A 457 4.52 2.59 -5.78
N MET A 458 3.34 1.98 -5.75
CA MET A 458 2.88 1.17 -6.89
C MET A 458 1.43 1.44 -7.26
N LEU A 459 1.09 1.12 -8.51
CA LEU A 459 -0.25 1.19 -9.06
C LEU A 459 -0.60 -0.17 -9.69
N PHE A 460 -1.68 -0.79 -9.21
CA PHE A 460 -2.21 -2.03 -9.74
C PHE A 460 -3.24 -1.78 -10.85
N VAL A 461 -3.22 -2.67 -11.84
CA VAL A 461 -4.16 -2.76 -12.95
C VAL A 461 -4.98 -4.05 -12.81
N ARG A 462 -6.27 -3.96 -13.16
CA ARG A 462 -7.19 -5.10 -13.13
C ARG A 462 -6.73 -6.24 -14.06
N CYS A 463 -6.80 -7.48 -13.56
CA CYS A 463 -6.60 -8.69 -14.34
C CYS A 463 -7.80 -9.64 -14.19
N ARG A 464 -8.13 -10.36 -15.27
CA ARG A 464 -9.33 -11.20 -15.38
C ARG A 464 -9.28 -12.37 -14.39
N GLY A 465 -10.31 -12.52 -13.56
CA GLY A 465 -10.41 -13.58 -12.55
C GLY A 465 -9.31 -13.58 -11.47
N GLY A 466 -8.42 -12.57 -11.47
CA GLY A 466 -7.18 -12.60 -10.69
C GLY A 466 -6.14 -13.62 -11.15
N ILE A 467 -6.20 -14.07 -12.42
CA ILE A 467 -5.27 -15.05 -12.97
C ILE A 467 -3.96 -14.36 -13.39
N SER A 468 -2.83 -14.93 -12.97
CA SER A 468 -1.44 -14.53 -13.26
C SER A 468 -0.54 -15.78 -13.14
N HIS A 469 0.72 -15.70 -13.60
CA HIS A 469 1.64 -16.84 -13.73
C HIS A 469 1.02 -18.01 -14.55
N SER A 470 0.26 -17.66 -15.60
CA SER A 470 -0.53 -18.61 -16.42
C SER A 470 -0.87 -17.99 -17.78
N PRO A 471 -1.01 -18.78 -18.88
CA PRO A 471 -1.41 -18.25 -20.19
C PRO A 471 -2.87 -17.76 -20.25
N GLU A 472 -3.67 -18.01 -19.21
CA GLU A 472 -5.04 -17.48 -19.08
C GLU A 472 -5.09 -16.06 -18.47
N GLU A 473 -3.95 -15.52 -18.02
CA GLU A 473 -3.78 -14.13 -17.58
C GLU A 473 -4.22 -13.14 -18.66
N HIS A 474 -4.99 -12.12 -18.26
CA HIS A 474 -5.57 -11.18 -19.22
C HIS A 474 -5.90 -9.83 -18.60
N VAL A 475 -5.41 -8.75 -19.21
CA VAL A 475 -5.83 -7.36 -18.95
C VAL A 475 -6.64 -6.88 -20.16
N LEU A 476 -7.70 -6.09 -19.94
CA LEU A 476 -8.47 -5.51 -21.04
C LEU A 476 -7.70 -4.36 -21.69
N ASP A 477 -7.83 -4.17 -23.01
CA ASP A 477 -7.21 -3.04 -23.72
C ASP A 477 -7.51 -1.69 -23.05
N ASP A 478 -8.75 -1.47 -22.61
CA ASP A 478 -9.13 -0.23 -21.91
C ASP A 478 -8.55 -0.15 -20.48
N ASP A 479 -8.22 -1.26 -19.83
CA ASP A 479 -7.48 -1.26 -18.55
C ASP A 479 -5.98 -0.95 -18.77
N VAL A 480 -5.39 -1.40 -19.88
CA VAL A 480 -4.06 -0.94 -20.34
C VAL A 480 -4.10 0.56 -20.66
N TRP A 481 -5.18 1.06 -21.25
CA TRP A 481 -5.37 2.49 -21.50
C TRP A 481 -5.47 3.31 -20.21
N ALA A 482 -6.21 2.80 -19.22
CA ALA A 482 -6.31 3.41 -17.88
C ALA A 482 -4.91 3.54 -17.26
N ALA A 483 -4.11 2.48 -17.33
CA ALA A 483 -2.74 2.47 -16.84
C ALA A 483 -1.85 3.48 -17.58
N GLY A 484 -1.88 3.51 -18.91
CA GLY A 484 -1.13 4.49 -19.71
C GLY A 484 -1.54 5.94 -19.44
N LEU A 485 -2.83 6.21 -19.25
CA LEU A 485 -3.35 7.52 -18.85
C LEU A 485 -2.92 7.92 -17.44
N ALA A 486 -2.86 6.97 -16.49
CA ALA A 486 -2.40 7.22 -15.13
C ALA A 486 -0.90 7.51 -15.09
N VAL A 487 -0.08 6.71 -15.80
CA VAL A 487 1.36 6.97 -15.95
C VAL A 487 1.60 8.34 -16.60
N LEU A 488 0.86 8.71 -17.65
CA LEU A 488 0.96 10.03 -18.26
C LEU A 488 0.58 11.15 -17.26
N ALA A 489 -0.54 11.04 -16.54
CA ALA A 489 -0.97 12.05 -15.57
C ALA A 489 0.03 12.18 -14.39
N PHE A 490 0.62 11.08 -13.95
CA PHE A 490 1.68 11.06 -12.93
C PHE A 490 2.94 11.78 -13.44
N LEU A 491 3.39 11.49 -14.66
CA LEU A 491 4.52 12.18 -15.30
C LEU A 491 4.24 13.67 -15.54
N GLU A 492 3.02 14.04 -15.95
CA GLU A 492 2.59 15.46 -16.08
C GLU A 492 2.64 16.19 -14.72
N SER A 493 2.41 15.52 -13.59
CA SER A 493 2.57 16.11 -12.24
C SER A 493 4.04 16.38 -11.87
N HIS A 494 4.99 15.80 -12.60
CA HIS A 494 6.42 16.02 -12.44
C HIS A 494 7.02 17.03 -13.45
N ILE A 495 6.17 17.74 -14.19
CA ILE A 495 6.55 18.88 -15.03
C ILE A 495 6.43 20.19 -14.23
N LEU A 496 7.34 21.15 -14.47
CA LEU A 496 7.28 22.47 -13.84
C LEU A 496 6.33 23.41 -14.61
N TYR A 497 5.11 23.58 -14.09
CA TYR A 497 4.23 24.68 -14.51
C TYR A 497 4.87 26.03 -14.18
N TYR A 498 5.37 26.73 -15.21
CA TYR A 498 6.08 28.00 -15.08
C TYR A 498 5.17 29.25 -15.04
N LEU A 499 3.85 29.04 -15.11
CA LEU A 499 2.79 30.01 -14.80
C LEU A 499 2.03 29.42 -13.59
N ASP A 500 1.68 30.17 -12.55
CA ASP A 500 0.67 31.25 -12.67
C ASP A 500 1.01 32.60 -12.01
N ILE A 501 2.20 32.73 -11.39
CA ILE A 501 2.59 33.91 -10.58
C ILE A 501 2.56 35.24 -11.38
N THR A 502 2.59 35.19 -12.71
CA THR A 502 2.54 36.37 -13.58
C THR A 502 1.14 36.83 -13.99
N LEU A 503 0.11 35.97 -14.03
CA LEU A 503 -1.20 36.37 -14.53
C LEU A 503 -2.00 37.20 -13.52
N ASP A 504 -1.98 36.82 -12.24
CA ASP A 504 -2.59 37.62 -11.16
C ASP A 504 -1.97 39.02 -11.04
N TYR A 505 -0.67 39.14 -11.33
CA TYR A 505 0.05 40.43 -11.29
C TYR A 505 -0.38 41.37 -12.43
N PHE A 506 -0.72 40.84 -13.61
CA PHE A 506 -1.23 41.64 -14.74
C PHE A 506 -2.75 41.86 -14.72
N ALA A 507 -3.53 40.98 -14.07
CA ALA A 507 -4.96 41.19 -13.87
C ALA A 507 -5.24 42.47 -13.05
N ASN A 508 -4.49 42.64 -11.95
CA ASN A 508 -4.61 43.81 -11.06
C ASN A 508 -4.16 45.14 -11.68
N LEU A 509 -3.45 45.11 -12.83
CA LEU A 509 -3.02 46.32 -13.55
C LEU A 509 -4.06 46.88 -14.54
N LYS A 510 -5.24 46.26 -14.68
CA LYS A 510 -6.36 46.79 -15.50
C LYS A 510 -7.47 47.47 -14.71
N SER A 511 -7.54 47.29 -13.39
CA SER A 511 -8.38 48.09 -12.50
C SER A 511 -7.66 49.38 -12.13
N GLY A 512 -7.97 50.48 -12.82
CA GLY A 512 -7.32 51.78 -12.62
C GLY A 512 -7.61 52.41 -11.26
N VAL A 513 -6.79 52.10 -10.26
CA VAL A 513 -6.85 52.65 -8.90
C VAL A 513 -5.48 53.24 -8.56
N GLU A 514 -5.43 54.55 -8.29
CA GLU A 514 -4.20 55.24 -7.88
C GLU A 514 -3.78 54.79 -6.47
N THR A 515 -2.54 54.32 -6.32
CA THR A 515 -1.88 54.08 -5.02
C THR A 515 -0.41 54.53 -5.07
N PRO A 516 0.18 54.98 -3.95
CA PRO A 516 1.34 55.89 -4.01
C PRO A 516 2.73 55.22 -4.07
N ASN A 517 3.57 55.74 -4.98
CA ASN A 517 5.05 55.82 -4.94
C ASN A 517 5.83 54.87 -4.00
N TYR A 518 5.98 53.59 -4.38
CA TYR A 518 7.10 52.73 -3.91
C TYR A 518 7.75 51.87 -5.02
N GLY A 519 7.45 52.13 -6.31
CA GLY A 519 7.79 51.23 -7.43
C GLY A 519 9.23 51.23 -7.97
N TRP A 520 10.18 52.01 -7.43
CA TRP A 520 11.47 52.29 -8.10
C TRP A 520 12.75 51.82 -7.37
N VAL A 521 12.64 51.06 -6.28
CA VAL A 521 13.82 50.69 -5.45
C VAL A 521 14.45 49.33 -5.82
N LEU A 522 13.67 48.33 -6.26
CA LEU A 522 14.18 46.96 -6.37
C LEU A 522 14.96 46.63 -7.67
N LEU A 523 14.79 47.39 -8.74
CA LEU A 523 15.45 47.08 -10.03
C LEU A 523 16.93 47.51 -10.07
N GLY A 524 17.38 48.36 -9.14
CA GLY A 524 18.76 48.85 -9.08
C GLY A 524 19.77 47.95 -8.36
N ALA A 525 19.31 46.90 -7.67
CA ALA A 525 20.13 46.14 -6.72
C ALA A 525 20.89 44.94 -7.31
N LEU A 526 20.61 44.54 -8.56
CA LEU A 526 21.11 43.29 -9.15
C LEU A 526 22.34 43.43 -10.08
N LEU A 527 22.90 44.64 -10.21
CA LEU A 527 24.06 44.90 -11.09
C LEU A 527 25.19 45.71 -10.41
N LYS A 528 25.73 45.19 -9.28
CA LYS A 528 27.11 45.42 -8.81
C LYS A 528 27.42 44.72 -7.47
N THR A 529 28.31 43.73 -7.46
CA THR A 529 29.23 43.46 -6.34
C THR A 529 30.45 42.66 -6.81
N ARG A 530 31.56 42.75 -6.06
CA ARG A 530 32.82 42.02 -6.29
C ARG A 530 32.89 40.74 -5.45
N ILE A 531 33.76 39.82 -5.87
CA ILE A 531 34.21 38.64 -5.11
C ILE A 531 35.00 39.07 -3.85
N PRO A 532 34.69 38.53 -2.66
CA PRO A 532 35.58 38.46 -1.48
C PRO A 532 35.94 36.99 -1.11
N SER A 533 36.75 36.77 -0.06
CA SER A 533 37.33 35.46 0.26
C SER A 533 36.57 34.64 1.33
N PRO A 534 36.70 33.29 1.34
CA PRO A 534 35.83 32.40 2.12
C PRO A 534 36.30 32.19 3.57
N ALA A 535 35.88 33.06 4.50
CA ALA A 535 36.15 32.89 5.93
C ALA A 535 35.03 33.37 6.89
N ASP A 536 34.13 34.25 6.46
CA ASP A 536 33.11 34.87 7.32
C ASP A 536 31.69 34.25 7.19
N ASP A 537 31.48 33.39 6.19
CA ASP A 537 30.12 33.02 5.77
C ASP A 537 29.44 31.98 6.66
N GLU A 538 30.17 31.04 7.28
CA GLU A 538 29.55 29.92 8.02
C GLU A 538 28.64 30.39 9.18
N LYS A 539 28.99 31.50 9.85
CA LYS A 539 28.15 32.08 10.91
C LYS A 539 26.96 32.89 10.36
N LYS A 540 27.11 33.55 9.22
CA LYS A 540 26.04 34.33 8.58
C LYS A 540 25.03 33.42 7.89
N LEU A 541 25.50 32.38 7.20
CA LEU A 541 24.66 31.42 6.49
C LEU A 541 23.76 30.65 7.45
N ARG A 542 24.29 30.12 8.56
CA ARG A 542 23.50 29.44 9.60
C ARG A 542 22.43 30.36 10.21
N ALA A 543 22.76 31.62 10.49
CA ALA A 543 21.79 32.60 11.02
C ALA A 543 20.70 32.94 10.00
N HIS A 544 21.04 33.08 8.71
CA HIS A 544 20.09 33.36 7.65
C HIS A 544 19.17 32.17 7.36
N GLN A 545 19.70 30.95 7.35
CA GLN A 545 18.91 29.71 7.21
C GLN A 545 17.92 29.53 8.37
N PHE A 546 18.31 29.81 9.62
CA PHE A 546 17.40 29.78 10.76
C PHE A 546 16.24 30.78 10.62
N SER A 547 16.54 32.01 10.16
CA SER A 547 15.53 33.05 9.94
C SER A 547 14.58 32.74 8.77
N GLN A 548 15.08 32.12 7.70
CA GLN A 548 14.28 31.66 6.56
C GLN A 548 13.32 30.53 6.96
N GLY A 549 13.82 29.52 7.70
CA GLY A 549 12.98 28.41 8.19
C GLY A 549 11.86 28.86 9.12
N TRP A 550 12.13 29.82 10.02
CA TRP A 550 11.12 30.40 10.91
C TRP A 550 10.02 31.16 10.17
N LYS A 551 10.35 31.90 9.10
CA LYS A 551 9.33 32.55 8.26
C LYS A 551 8.42 31.53 7.59
N ARG A 552 9.01 30.51 6.96
CA ARG A 552 8.28 29.49 6.21
C ARG A 552 7.27 28.75 7.08
N MET A 553 7.68 28.34 8.29
CA MET A 553 6.81 27.69 9.28
C MET A 553 5.67 28.60 9.75
N ALA A 554 5.90 29.92 9.87
CA ALA A 554 4.85 30.89 10.21
C ALA A 554 3.89 31.19 9.04
N GLU A 555 4.38 31.13 7.81
CA GLU A 555 3.58 31.24 6.58
C GLU A 555 2.70 29.99 6.39
N GLU A 556 3.23 28.79 6.67
CA GLU A 556 2.50 27.52 6.69
C GLU A 556 1.38 27.52 7.77
N LEU A 557 1.69 27.87 9.03
CA LEU A 557 0.67 27.99 10.09
C LEU A 557 -0.43 29.03 9.78
N ALA A 558 -0.12 30.06 8.98
CA ALA A 558 -1.10 31.06 8.59
C ALA A 558 -2.07 30.55 7.51
N LEU A 559 -1.61 29.66 6.63
CA LEU A 559 -2.44 28.97 5.64
C LEU A 559 -3.38 27.95 6.31
N ASP A 560 -2.85 27.11 7.20
CA ASP A 560 -3.63 26.15 8.00
C ASP A 560 -4.78 26.83 8.77
N LEU A 561 -4.48 27.98 9.37
CA LEU A 561 -5.45 28.78 10.13
C LEU A 561 -6.58 29.34 9.24
N GLU A 562 -6.27 29.71 8.00
CA GLU A 562 -7.24 30.21 7.03
C GLU A 562 -8.09 29.07 6.43
N GLU A 563 -7.51 27.89 6.21
CA GLU A 563 -8.26 26.70 5.78
C GLU A 563 -9.21 26.22 6.88
N LEU A 564 -8.77 26.15 8.14
CA LEU A 564 -9.65 25.83 9.27
C LEU A 564 -10.79 26.84 9.44
N LYS A 565 -10.56 28.13 9.14
CA LYS A 565 -11.63 29.16 9.13
C LYS A 565 -12.64 28.94 8.00
N LYS A 566 -12.19 28.52 6.81
CA LYS A 566 -13.11 28.10 5.72
C LYS A 566 -13.91 26.86 6.11
N LEU A 567 -13.28 25.85 6.70
CA LEU A 567 -13.95 24.64 7.21
C LEU A 567 -14.97 24.96 8.32
N GLN A 568 -14.68 25.93 9.20
CA GLN A 568 -15.63 26.41 10.22
C GLN A 568 -16.93 26.94 9.61
N CYS A 569 -16.87 27.66 8.49
CA CYS A 569 -18.04 28.19 7.78
C CYS A 569 -18.89 27.10 7.10
N ILE A 570 -18.31 25.93 6.83
CA ILE A 570 -18.97 24.82 6.11
C ILE A 570 -19.53 23.75 7.09
N ALA A 571 -18.89 23.57 8.25
CA ALA A 571 -19.22 22.51 9.21
C ALA A 571 -20.58 22.70 9.92
N LYS A 572 -21.55 21.82 9.63
CA LYS A 572 -22.91 21.90 10.23
C LYS A 572 -23.12 21.04 11.50
N ARG A 573 -22.14 20.22 11.91
CA ARG A 573 -22.27 19.30 13.06
C ARG A 573 -21.62 19.91 14.33
N PRO A 574 -22.33 20.05 15.47
CA PRO A 574 -21.80 20.73 16.67
C PRO A 574 -20.47 20.17 17.21
N ARG A 575 -20.25 18.85 17.16
CA ARG A 575 -18.97 18.24 17.58
C ARG A 575 -17.79 18.65 16.68
N ILE A 576 -18.03 18.78 15.38
CA ILE A 576 -17.01 19.20 14.40
C ILE A 576 -16.71 20.69 14.55
N LEU A 577 -17.74 21.52 14.71
CA LEU A 577 -17.58 22.94 15.04
C LEU A 577 -16.76 23.16 16.32
N SER A 578 -17.04 22.39 17.37
CA SER A 578 -16.28 22.45 18.63
C SER A 578 -14.81 22.02 18.48
N PHE A 579 -14.50 21.11 17.56
CA PHE A 579 -13.14 20.67 17.26
C PHE A 579 -12.38 21.74 16.45
N ILE A 580 -12.96 22.22 15.35
CA ILE A 580 -12.36 23.27 14.51
C ILE A 580 -12.13 24.57 15.33
N PHE A 581 -13.07 24.93 16.22
CA PHE A 581 -12.93 26.09 17.11
C PHE A 581 -11.81 25.90 18.15
N SER A 582 -11.54 24.66 18.58
CA SER A 582 -10.38 24.34 19.42
C SER A 582 -9.07 24.56 18.66
N GLU A 583 -8.99 24.06 17.43
CA GLU A 583 -7.72 24.05 16.68
C GLU A 583 -7.35 25.43 16.13
N ILE A 584 -8.34 26.22 15.68
CA ILE A 584 -8.16 27.65 15.38
C ILE A 584 -7.55 28.38 16.58
N ARG A 585 -8.07 28.14 17.80
CA ARG A 585 -7.56 28.76 19.04
C ARG A 585 -6.14 28.29 19.39
N ASN A 586 -5.79 27.04 19.11
CA ASN A 586 -4.44 26.52 19.32
C ASN A 586 -3.44 27.20 18.37
N LEU A 587 -3.74 27.25 17.07
CA LEU A 587 -2.89 27.87 16.05
C LEU A 587 -2.73 29.38 16.26
N GLU A 588 -3.83 30.10 16.56
CA GLU A 588 -3.77 31.54 16.90
C GLU A 588 -2.95 31.81 18.16
N LYS A 589 -2.89 30.86 19.10
CA LYS A 589 -2.01 30.96 20.27
C LYS A 589 -0.55 30.72 19.87
N THR A 590 -0.24 29.67 19.11
CA THR A 590 1.13 29.36 18.67
C THR A 590 1.75 30.52 17.89
N LEU A 591 1.06 31.04 16.89
CA LEU A 591 1.48 32.23 16.12
C LEU A 591 1.76 33.45 17.00
N LYS A 592 0.99 33.62 18.09
CA LYS A 592 1.13 34.74 19.02
C LYS A 592 2.26 34.53 20.04
N ASP A 593 2.49 33.30 20.48
CA ASP A 593 3.60 32.95 21.36
C ASP A 593 4.95 33.05 20.59
N ASP A 594 5.00 32.69 19.31
CA ASP A 594 6.20 32.84 18.46
C ASP A 594 6.46 34.28 18.01
N ALA A 595 5.42 35.08 17.71
CA ALA A 595 5.58 36.52 17.45
C ALA A 595 6.28 37.26 18.62
N ASN A 596 6.01 36.84 19.86
CA ASN A 596 6.68 37.39 21.05
C ASN A 596 8.16 36.98 21.17
N ARG A 597 8.60 35.89 20.53
CA ARG A 597 10.01 35.44 20.53
C ARG A 597 10.90 36.24 19.57
N ALA A 598 10.32 37.01 18.65
CA ALA A 598 11.05 37.74 17.60
C ALA A 598 11.58 39.13 18.02
N SER A 599 11.29 39.61 19.24
CA SER A 599 11.72 40.94 19.72
C SER A 599 13.13 40.91 20.35
N PRO A 600 14.08 41.78 19.94
CA PRO A 600 15.42 41.81 20.53
C PRO A 600 15.45 42.38 21.96
N ALA A 601 16.26 41.76 22.83
CA ALA A 601 16.48 42.23 24.21
C ALA A 601 17.61 43.28 24.31
N THR A 602 17.41 44.33 25.11
CA THR A 602 18.37 45.43 25.32
C THR A 602 19.53 45.02 26.24
N ALA A 603 20.72 45.60 26.02
CA ALA A 603 21.96 45.27 26.74
C ALA A 603 21.98 45.76 28.21
N PRO A 604 22.69 45.04 29.13
CA PRO A 604 22.73 45.35 30.55
C PRO A 604 23.79 46.40 30.96
N GLN A 605 23.58 47.07 32.11
CA GLN A 605 24.55 47.91 32.79
C GLN A 605 24.97 47.34 34.16
N ILE A 606 26.07 47.85 34.72
CA ILE A 606 26.79 47.29 35.88
C ILE A 606 26.47 48.08 37.19
N PRO A 607 26.42 47.44 38.39
CA PRO A 607 25.66 47.97 39.53
C PRO A 607 26.49 48.53 40.72
N ILE A 608 25.81 49.23 41.63
CA ILE A 608 26.24 49.62 42.99
C ILE A 608 25.09 49.30 43.99
N PRO A 609 25.33 48.94 45.28
CA PRO A 609 24.49 47.94 45.99
C PRO A 609 23.79 48.41 47.30
N ILE A 610 23.29 47.42 48.08
CA ILE A 610 22.66 47.44 49.46
C ILE A 610 21.10 47.48 49.42
N ALA A 611 20.31 46.68 50.17
CA ALA A 611 20.58 45.75 51.28
C ALA A 611 19.84 44.37 51.21
N THR A 612 20.31 43.46 52.05
CA THR A 612 19.86 42.10 52.42
C THR A 612 18.36 41.78 52.57
N SER A 613 17.96 40.55 52.17
CA SER A 613 17.47 39.52 53.14
C SER A 613 17.56 38.08 52.60
N ALA A 614 17.63 37.10 53.53
CA ALA A 614 17.47 35.62 53.47
C ALA A 614 17.79 34.79 52.18
N LYS A 615 18.48 33.65 52.37
CA LYS A 615 18.76 32.63 51.34
C LYS A 615 17.64 31.58 51.21
N ALA A 616 17.47 31.04 50.00
CA ALA A 616 17.04 29.67 49.74
C ALA A 616 17.82 29.09 48.54
N LEU A 617 18.09 27.78 48.53
CA LEU A 617 18.75 27.10 47.41
C LEU A 617 17.70 26.72 46.34
N VAL A 618 18.04 26.92 45.06
CA VAL A 618 17.23 26.47 43.92
C VAL A 618 18.13 25.70 42.95
N ASN A 619 17.81 24.43 42.70
CA ASN A 619 18.45 23.64 41.65
C ASN A 619 17.95 24.07 40.26
N PRO A 620 18.76 23.93 39.19
CA PRO A 620 18.34 24.25 37.84
C PRO A 620 17.13 23.41 37.41
N ALA A 621 16.21 24.02 36.66
CA ALA A 621 14.95 23.40 36.29
C ALA A 621 15.14 22.23 35.30
N LEU A 622 14.52 21.09 35.62
CA LEU A 622 14.35 19.99 34.67
C LEU A 622 13.40 20.41 33.56
N SER A 623 13.84 20.30 32.31
CA SER A 623 12.95 20.36 31.15
C SER A 623 12.20 19.03 31.04
N TYR A 624 10.87 19.11 30.89
CA TYR A 624 10.00 17.94 30.71
C TYR A 624 9.33 18.01 29.34
N VAL A 625 9.45 16.93 28.56
CA VAL A 625 8.73 16.75 27.29
C VAL A 625 7.49 15.89 27.55
N THR A 626 6.33 16.34 27.08
CA THR A 626 5.07 15.58 27.19
C THR A 626 5.05 14.46 26.16
N LEU A 627 5.29 13.23 26.59
CA LEU A 627 5.31 12.05 25.70
C LEU A 627 3.91 11.56 25.28
N ALA A 628 2.87 11.83 26.08
CA ALA A 628 1.47 11.53 25.76
C ALA A 628 0.52 12.37 26.63
N LEU A 629 -0.67 12.68 26.10
CA LEU A 629 -1.73 13.37 26.85
C LEU A 629 -2.88 12.39 27.20
N CYS A 630 -2.82 11.78 28.39
CA CYS A 630 -3.87 10.86 28.83
C CYS A 630 -5.11 11.61 29.34
N ALA A 631 -6.08 11.82 28.46
CA ALA A 631 -7.41 12.31 28.82
C ALA A 631 -8.31 11.13 29.20
N ILE A 632 -8.59 10.95 30.50
CA ILE A 632 -9.56 9.94 30.99
C ILE A 632 -10.98 10.44 30.67
N PRO A 633 -11.75 9.81 29.76
CA PRO A 633 -13.09 10.24 29.45
C PRO A 633 -14.06 9.86 30.58
N LYS A 634 -15.13 10.65 30.79
CA LYS A 634 -16.27 10.32 31.68
C LYS A 634 -15.96 10.16 33.18
N LEU A 635 -15.09 10.99 33.76
CA LEU A 635 -15.10 11.20 35.23
C LEU A 635 -16.40 11.92 35.63
N ASN A 636 -17.38 11.23 36.21
CA ASN A 636 -18.72 11.80 36.46
C ASN A 636 -18.77 12.95 37.50
N LYS A 637 -17.70 13.21 38.27
CA LYS A 637 -17.68 14.23 39.33
C LYS A 637 -16.31 14.88 39.42
N GLU A 638 -16.30 16.20 39.60
CA GLU A 638 -15.12 17.06 39.67
C GLU A 638 -14.05 16.57 40.67
N ILE A 639 -12.80 16.88 40.34
CA ILE A 639 -11.63 16.73 41.20
C ILE A 639 -11.21 18.05 41.83
N LYS A 640 -10.33 17.99 42.83
CA LYS A 640 -9.58 19.11 43.38
C LYS A 640 -8.12 18.99 42.95
N PRO A 641 -7.71 19.62 41.82
CA PRO A 641 -6.37 19.45 41.24
C PRO A 641 -5.25 19.72 42.25
N GLU A 642 -5.45 20.72 43.11
CA GLU A 642 -4.51 21.15 44.15
C GLU A 642 -4.30 20.12 45.28
N LYS A 643 -5.07 19.03 45.30
CA LYS A 643 -4.92 17.91 46.23
C LYS A 643 -4.59 16.58 45.55
N CYS A 644 -4.64 16.54 44.22
CA CYS A 644 -4.23 15.36 43.44
C CYS A 644 -2.70 15.18 43.53
N LYS A 645 -2.24 13.94 43.37
CA LYS A 645 -0.80 13.61 43.42
C LYS A 645 -0.43 12.67 42.28
N VAL A 646 0.75 12.86 41.71
CA VAL A 646 1.37 11.95 40.74
C VAL A 646 2.68 11.45 41.33
N ILE A 647 2.91 10.13 41.27
CA ILE A 647 4.15 9.49 41.68
C ILE A 647 4.64 8.65 40.51
N VAL A 648 5.71 9.10 39.85
CA VAL A 648 6.41 8.34 38.82
C VAL A 648 7.36 7.34 39.48
N LYS A 649 7.34 6.09 39.01
CA LYS A 649 8.30 5.03 39.36
C LYS A 649 8.87 4.44 38.06
N PRO A 650 10.05 3.79 38.07
CA PRO A 650 10.73 3.35 36.85
C PRO A 650 9.89 2.48 35.90
N THR A 651 8.90 1.74 36.42
CA THR A 651 8.03 0.84 35.64
C THR A 651 6.54 1.19 35.68
N ARG A 652 6.13 2.30 36.32
CA ARG A 652 4.72 2.76 36.36
C ARG A 652 4.55 4.17 36.89
N VAL A 653 3.54 4.87 36.40
CA VAL A 653 3.02 6.11 37.00
C VAL A 653 1.81 5.79 37.88
N ILE A 654 1.76 6.37 39.08
CA ILE A 654 0.62 6.25 40.02
C ILE A 654 -0.02 7.63 40.16
N ILE A 655 -1.30 7.76 39.79
CA ILE A 655 -2.06 9.01 39.87
C ILE A 655 -3.15 8.86 40.95
N THR A 656 -3.06 9.67 42.00
CA THR A 656 -4.04 9.74 43.09
C THR A 656 -4.89 10.98 42.91
N LEU A 657 -6.14 10.81 42.46
CA LEU A 657 -7.09 11.90 42.30
C LEU A 657 -7.91 12.14 43.57
N PHE A 658 -8.07 13.41 43.97
CA PHE A 658 -8.93 13.84 45.07
C PHE A 658 -10.23 14.43 44.54
N LYS A 659 -11.36 13.99 45.07
CA LYS A 659 -12.70 14.43 44.64
C LYS A 659 -13.04 15.81 45.20
N ALA A 660 -13.76 16.62 44.43
CA ALA A 660 -14.26 17.91 44.90
C ALA A 660 -15.35 17.75 45.98
N CYS A 661 -16.22 16.74 45.81
CA CYS A 661 -17.38 16.44 46.65
C CYS A 661 -17.30 15.03 47.25
N LYS A 662 -17.99 14.79 48.37
CA LYS A 662 -18.09 13.43 48.96
C LYS A 662 -18.98 12.53 48.08
N GLY A 663 -18.48 11.35 47.72
CA GLY A 663 -19.25 10.31 47.04
C GLY A 663 -18.40 9.34 46.20
N ASN A 664 -19.03 8.26 45.77
CA ASN A 664 -18.38 7.27 44.90
C ASN A 664 -18.33 7.76 43.44
N TRP A 665 -17.35 7.26 42.69
CA TRP A 665 -17.31 7.26 41.23
C TRP A 665 -17.72 5.84 40.85
N SER A 666 -18.87 5.70 40.21
CA SER A 666 -19.49 4.44 39.74
C SER A 666 -18.89 3.96 38.41
N ASP A 667 -18.12 4.84 37.80
CA ASP A 667 -17.69 4.86 36.41
C ASP A 667 -16.22 4.40 36.26
N LEU A 668 -15.55 4.10 37.38
CA LEU A 668 -14.18 3.61 37.47
C LEU A 668 -14.17 2.21 38.11
N HIS A 669 -14.53 1.21 37.32
CA HIS A 669 -14.47 -0.20 37.72
C HIS A 669 -13.07 -0.79 37.52
N TYR A 670 -12.22 -0.68 38.54
CA TYR A 670 -11.10 -1.61 38.74
C TYR A 670 -11.33 -2.39 40.02
N LYS A 671 -11.64 -3.68 39.89
CA LYS A 671 -11.86 -4.59 41.02
C LYS A 671 -10.57 -5.38 41.29
N GLU A 672 -9.82 -4.92 42.29
CA GLU A 672 -8.63 -5.61 42.80
C GLU A 672 -9.07 -6.87 43.57
N ASP A 673 -9.10 -8.04 42.92
CA ASP A 673 -9.54 -9.29 43.55
C ASP A 673 -8.50 -9.80 44.56
N LYS A 674 -8.76 -9.49 45.83
CA LYS A 674 -7.88 -9.82 46.95
C LYS A 674 -8.04 -11.28 47.36
N LEU A 675 -7.06 -12.07 46.94
CA LEU A 675 -6.74 -13.38 47.50
C LEU A 675 -6.81 -13.39 49.03
N LYS A 676 -7.87 -14.04 49.56
CA LYS A 676 -7.83 -14.79 50.81
C LYS A 676 -8.64 -16.08 50.66
N PRO A 677 -8.19 -17.20 51.23
CA PRO A 677 -8.81 -18.50 51.01
C PRO A 677 -10.01 -18.73 51.92
N ASN A 678 -11.00 -19.49 51.43
CA ASN A 678 -11.74 -20.43 52.27
C ASN A 678 -12.27 -21.60 51.42
N LEU A 679 -12.63 -22.71 52.06
CA LEU A 679 -13.00 -23.97 51.38
C LEU A 679 -14.52 -24.10 51.12
N ASP A 680 -14.82 -25.05 50.23
CA ASP A 680 -16.07 -25.78 50.02
C ASP A 680 -17.40 -25.01 49.83
N LYS A 681 -17.91 -25.01 48.59
CA LYS A 681 -18.92 -26.03 48.18
C LYS A 681 -19.25 -25.97 46.69
N GLU A 682 -19.79 -27.09 46.19
CA GLU A 682 -20.16 -27.32 44.79
C GLU A 682 -21.19 -26.31 44.28
N ARG A 683 -21.14 -26.02 42.97
CA ARG A 683 -22.24 -25.39 42.22
C ARG A 683 -22.57 -26.23 41.00
N ASP A 684 -23.84 -26.57 40.88
CA ASP A 684 -24.43 -27.35 39.79
C ASP A 684 -24.31 -26.59 38.45
N PRO A 685 -23.72 -27.19 37.39
CA PRO A 685 -23.64 -26.55 36.08
C PRO A 685 -25.01 -26.32 35.40
N MET A 686 -26.09 -27.01 35.81
CA MET A 686 -27.43 -26.80 35.25
C MET A 686 -28.02 -25.44 35.63
N ALA A 687 -27.62 -24.86 36.78
CA ALA A 687 -28.13 -23.57 37.23
C ALA A 687 -27.80 -22.43 36.25
N GLY A 688 -26.55 -22.39 35.75
CA GLY A 688 -26.11 -21.36 34.80
C GLY A 688 -26.82 -21.41 33.45
N ILE A 689 -27.26 -22.60 33.01
CA ILE A 689 -28.03 -22.78 31.77
C ILE A 689 -29.46 -22.27 31.94
N MET A 690 -30.11 -22.52 33.10
CA MET A 690 -31.44 -21.99 33.36
C MET A 690 -31.45 -20.45 33.50
N ASP A 691 -30.46 -19.85 34.17
CA ASP A 691 -30.34 -18.39 34.24
C ASP A 691 -30.12 -17.77 32.84
N LEU A 692 -29.32 -18.40 31.98
CA LEU A 692 -29.11 -17.95 30.60
C LEU A 692 -30.40 -18.01 29.77
N MET A 693 -31.10 -19.16 29.78
CA MET A 693 -32.36 -19.33 29.04
C MET A 693 -33.45 -18.37 29.54
N LYS A 694 -33.48 -18.10 30.85
CA LYS A 694 -34.43 -17.15 31.43
C LYS A 694 -34.20 -15.73 30.92
N ASN A 695 -32.95 -15.26 30.88
CA ASN A 695 -32.64 -13.93 30.34
C ASN A 695 -33.05 -13.83 28.85
N MET A 696 -32.77 -14.87 28.05
CA MET A 696 -33.20 -14.91 26.64
C MET A 696 -34.72 -14.89 26.46
N TYR A 697 -35.49 -15.44 27.40
CA TYR A 697 -36.95 -15.38 27.41
C TYR A 697 -37.47 -13.99 27.83
N GLU A 698 -36.88 -13.37 28.86
CA GLU A 698 -37.30 -12.06 29.36
C GLU A 698 -36.96 -10.91 28.38
N GLU A 699 -35.83 -11.00 27.68
CA GLU A 699 -35.36 -9.99 26.70
C GLU A 699 -35.80 -10.26 25.25
N GLY A 700 -36.35 -11.45 24.95
CA GLY A 700 -36.68 -11.89 23.59
C GLY A 700 -37.98 -11.33 22.99
N ASP A 701 -38.11 -11.46 21.66
CA ASP A 701 -39.37 -11.23 20.95
C ASP A 701 -40.37 -12.39 21.13
N GLU A 702 -41.59 -12.23 20.60
CA GLU A 702 -42.68 -13.18 20.79
C GLU A 702 -42.44 -14.56 20.14
N ASP A 703 -41.69 -14.64 19.04
CA ASP A 703 -41.41 -15.92 18.37
C ASP A 703 -40.20 -16.62 19.00
N MET A 704 -39.22 -15.89 19.53
CA MET A 704 -38.18 -16.44 20.40
C MET A 704 -38.78 -16.96 21.72
N LYS A 705 -39.69 -16.22 22.36
CA LYS A 705 -40.43 -16.68 23.55
C LYS A 705 -41.21 -17.96 23.29
N ARG A 706 -42.02 -18.01 22.22
CA ARG A 706 -42.73 -19.24 21.79
C ARG A 706 -41.79 -20.41 21.54
N THR A 707 -40.62 -20.17 20.98
CA THR A 707 -39.63 -21.22 20.70
C THR A 707 -39.02 -21.77 21.99
N ILE A 708 -38.72 -20.90 22.97
CA ILE A 708 -38.25 -21.31 24.30
C ILE A 708 -39.36 -22.03 25.08
N ASP A 709 -40.60 -21.53 25.09
CA ASP A 709 -41.76 -22.18 25.73
C ASP A 709 -42.02 -23.58 25.13
N LYS A 710 -41.92 -23.71 23.80
CA LYS A 710 -42.02 -25.00 23.12
C LYS A 710 -40.89 -25.94 23.57
N ALA A 711 -39.63 -25.49 23.54
CA ALA A 711 -38.49 -26.29 23.99
C ALA A 711 -38.62 -26.73 25.46
N TRP A 712 -39.07 -25.83 26.36
CA TRP A 712 -39.40 -26.14 27.75
C TRP A 712 -40.61 -27.07 27.91
N THR A 713 -41.50 -27.16 26.93
CA THR A 713 -42.64 -28.09 26.93
C THR A 713 -42.20 -29.47 26.46
N ASP A 714 -41.53 -29.54 25.30
CA ASP A 714 -41.01 -30.78 24.72
C ASP A 714 -40.00 -31.46 25.67
N ALA A 715 -39.13 -30.70 26.33
CA ALA A 715 -38.21 -31.21 27.36
C ALA A 715 -38.91 -31.71 28.63
N ARG A 716 -40.06 -31.15 29.02
CA ARG A 716 -40.84 -31.62 30.19
C ARG A 716 -41.68 -32.86 29.88
N TYR A 717 -42.01 -33.12 28.61
CA TYR A 717 -42.73 -34.33 28.18
C TYR A 717 -41.83 -35.42 27.60
N GLY A 718 -40.51 -35.20 27.50
CA GLY A 718 -39.52 -36.23 27.20
C GLY A 718 -39.50 -36.74 25.76
N ASN A 719 -40.07 -35.99 24.81
CA ASN A 719 -40.18 -36.39 23.41
C ASN A 719 -39.03 -35.82 22.56
N THR A 720 -37.89 -36.53 22.50
CA THR A 720 -36.81 -36.24 21.54
C THR A 720 -37.16 -36.74 20.13
N GLY A 721 -38.16 -36.11 19.50
CA GLY A 721 -38.63 -36.42 18.16
C GLY A 721 -37.74 -35.87 17.05
N ASP A 722 -37.13 -36.76 16.26
CA ASP A 722 -36.29 -36.43 15.09
C ASP A 722 -37.03 -35.51 14.10
N SER A 723 -36.41 -34.36 13.77
CA SER A 723 -37.09 -33.20 13.16
C SER A 723 -36.28 -32.45 12.09
N LEU A 724 -35.42 -33.15 11.31
CA LEU A 724 -34.77 -32.58 10.11
C LEU A 724 -35.18 -33.31 8.82
N LYS A 725 -36.45 -33.15 8.43
CA LYS A 725 -36.96 -33.46 7.09
C LYS A 725 -37.95 -32.41 6.59
N GLY A 726 -37.49 -31.53 5.71
CA GLY A 726 -38.32 -30.59 4.96
C GLY A 726 -37.65 -29.22 4.80
N PHE A 727 -37.90 -28.58 3.65
CA PHE A 727 -37.44 -27.24 3.25
C PHE A 727 -35.91 -27.10 3.08
N ARG A 728 -35.34 -26.85 1.88
CA ARG A 728 -35.90 -26.46 0.56
C ARG A 728 -36.58 -25.09 0.51
#